data_AF-A0A352UEM9-F1
#
_entry.id   AF-A0A352UEM9-F1
#
_cell.length_a   1.000
_cell.length_b   1.000
_cell.length_c   1.000
_cell.angle_alpha   90.00
_cell.angle_beta   90.00
_cell.angle_gamma   90.00
#
_symmetry.space_group_name_H-M   'P 1'
#
loop_
_entity.id
_entity.type
_entity.pdbx_description
1 polymer ?
#
loop_
_entity_poly.entity_id
_entity_poly.type
_entity_poly.pdbx_seq_one_letter_code
_entity_poly.pdbx_strand_id
1 'polypeptide(L)'
;MATKQATIEANQPEPSNRMETVLDRLRVGGFDPTVRWWEFAGFGSLIVIALVMRLWDVGVRAMHHDESLHALYSWNLFNDLNYQHNPMMHGPFQFEANAAIFFILGDSDVTARLLYVVMGTALVAMPFLLRKRIGRLGAIFTAAALTFSPALLYFSRFARNDILMAVWAFGLVISMWRYLDEGKNRYLYFSAALMALALGTKESAYLVIATLGLFLALQVGAPTLSRLLRPVEIEGVSPPVAVGRVAKTLWGSYSQGFDLAIISRPTAYLLLLVTLTLPLWSAFAAIFQDTLLWSWTNLVLAAPEGNPIIGSPIGGGKVIAFLIIVALGGLGGLAGYRWNWGIWWRCALIFWIIWILLYTTFGTNFFPGIRSGVWNSLGYWVVQQGEARGGQPWYYYFVITPVYEYLPLLVGVIAGAFYFFRKRDHFSLFLVYWPAVTFALYTIASEKMPWLLVNITLPLIVLSGKFMADIVERIEWRSLTRNGGLLVIAAVPIFVLLLWQLAFFEPTQRNVINIVLPLALAAVLLGMAASGFYVARRMGQQAFGAVALVGLVAMLAVLTVRTGWIASYQNGDTPVEMIVYTQTSPDITRLLDTIEATGAGDTIPLTIDQTSGFTWPWAWYLRNETNVNFPSYSGSSVVSNPGAPIVVVHSQNQDAADEGLRGIYTKGERIRHRWWFPESTYRNLTPTKFVEAIFDRESWRRTMDYWLNREGVSDRLGSEDSYVYFQQGFQQNFSEQP
;
A
#
# COMPACT_ATOMS: atom_id res chain seq x y z
N MET A 1 -25.91 46.88 -71.77
CA MET A 1 -27.05 46.13 -71.20
C MET A 1 -26.51 44.75 -70.81
N ALA A 2 -25.96 44.54 -69.61
CA ALA A 2 -26.56 44.46 -68.28
C ALA A 2 -27.17 43.07 -67.95
N THR A 3 -26.50 42.40 -66.98
CA THR A 3 -27.01 41.55 -65.87
C THR A 3 -27.58 40.14 -66.07
N LYS A 4 -26.84 39.16 -65.51
CA LYS A 4 -27.16 38.27 -64.34
C LYS A 4 -28.46 37.43 -64.30
N GLN A 5 -28.25 36.12 -64.06
CA GLN A 5 -28.81 35.24 -62.98
C GLN A 5 -30.35 35.16 -62.83
N ALA A 6 -31.01 34.02 -62.60
CA ALA A 6 -30.65 32.70 -62.12
C ALA A 6 -31.88 31.77 -62.28
N THR A 7 -31.73 30.55 -61.74
CA THR A 7 -32.73 29.63 -61.16
C THR A 7 -33.23 28.45 -61.99
N ILE A 8 -33.18 27.30 -61.30
CA ILE A 8 -33.88 26.01 -61.50
C ILE A 8 -33.12 24.93 -62.27
N GLU A 9 -32.09 24.35 -61.65
CA GLU A 9 -31.82 22.91 -61.73
C GLU A 9 -31.23 22.44 -60.38
N ALA A 10 -32.00 21.61 -59.66
CA ALA A 10 -31.58 20.61 -58.67
C ALA A 10 -32.68 20.43 -57.60
N ASN A 11 -33.54 19.43 -57.78
CA ASN A 11 -34.23 18.76 -56.68
C ASN A 11 -34.86 17.45 -57.17
N GLN A 12 -34.12 16.35 -57.03
CA GLN A 12 -34.69 15.01 -56.85
C GLN A 12 -34.22 14.49 -55.49
N PRO A 13 -35.11 13.91 -54.65
CA PRO A 13 -34.72 13.35 -53.37
C PRO A 13 -34.17 11.92 -53.55
N GLU A 14 -32.96 11.66 -53.04
CA GLU A 14 -32.38 10.32 -52.95
C GLU A 14 -33.14 9.41 -51.97
N PRO A 15 -33.18 8.08 -52.19
CA PRO A 15 -33.89 7.15 -51.34
C PRO A 15 -33.09 6.76 -50.08
N SER A 16 -33.76 6.97 -48.93
CA SER A 16 -33.65 6.20 -47.68
C SER A 16 -32.27 5.92 -47.10
N ASN A 17 -31.66 6.95 -46.49
CA ASN A 17 -30.53 6.78 -45.58
C ASN A 17 -30.93 6.70 -44.09
N ARG A 18 -32.11 6.13 -43.79
CA ARG A 18 -32.67 6.07 -42.42
C ARG A 18 -32.27 4.82 -41.63
N MET A 19 -31.77 3.77 -42.29
CA MET A 19 -31.34 2.54 -41.62
C MET A 19 -29.89 2.64 -41.10
N GLU A 20 -29.00 3.32 -41.84
CA GLU A 20 -27.62 3.57 -41.39
C GLU A 20 -27.57 4.48 -40.16
N THR A 21 -28.47 5.47 -40.04
CA THR A 21 -28.50 6.37 -38.89
C THR A 21 -29.02 5.71 -37.61
N VAL A 22 -29.78 4.62 -37.72
CA VAL A 22 -30.26 3.86 -36.55
C VAL A 22 -29.20 2.86 -36.10
N LEU A 23 -28.47 2.22 -37.02
CA LEU A 23 -27.35 1.34 -36.68
C LEU A 23 -26.15 2.10 -36.08
N ASP A 24 -25.87 3.32 -36.54
CA ASP A 24 -24.84 4.17 -35.92
C ASP A 24 -25.29 4.74 -34.56
N ARG A 25 -26.59 4.93 -34.34
CA ARG A 25 -27.14 5.28 -33.02
C ARG A 25 -27.28 4.09 -32.07
N LEU A 26 -27.26 2.86 -32.58
CA LEU A 26 -27.21 1.62 -31.79
C LEU A 26 -25.78 1.20 -31.42
N ARG A 27 -24.74 1.95 -31.84
CA ARG A 27 -23.39 1.89 -31.26
C ARG A 27 -23.30 2.57 -29.87
N VAL A 28 -24.37 2.51 -29.10
CA VAL A 28 -24.35 2.74 -27.65
C VAL A 28 -23.81 1.47 -27.01
N GLY A 29 -22.47 1.39 -27.00
CA GLY A 29 -21.73 0.22 -26.56
C GLY A 29 -20.22 0.39 -26.67
N GLY A 30 -19.68 1.52 -26.20
CA GLY A 30 -18.40 1.60 -25.48
C GLY A 30 -17.09 1.06 -26.05
N PHE A 31 -16.98 0.63 -27.31
CA PHE A 31 -15.70 0.20 -27.88
C PHE A 31 -15.03 1.31 -28.68
N ASP A 32 -13.96 1.85 -28.12
CA ASP A 32 -13.01 2.73 -28.81
C ASP A 32 -12.33 1.92 -29.93
N PRO A 33 -12.55 2.25 -31.23
CA PRO A 33 -12.02 1.48 -32.37
C PRO A 33 -10.49 1.50 -32.45
N THR A 34 -9.81 2.23 -31.57
CA THR A 34 -8.35 2.22 -31.47
C THR A 34 -7.79 1.07 -30.62
N VAL A 35 -8.62 0.39 -29.82
CA VAL A 35 -8.15 -0.67 -28.91
C VAL A 35 -8.02 -1.99 -29.67
N ARG A 36 -6.82 -2.55 -29.68
CA ARG A 36 -6.54 -3.80 -30.40
C ARG A 36 -7.01 -5.00 -29.59
N TRP A 37 -7.48 -6.07 -30.24
CA TRP A 37 -8.00 -7.26 -29.56
C TRP A 37 -7.01 -7.88 -28.56
N TRP A 38 -5.70 -7.85 -28.87
CA TRP A 38 -4.66 -8.37 -27.99
C TRP A 38 -4.48 -7.54 -26.72
N GLU A 39 -4.81 -6.25 -26.74
CA GLU A 39 -4.77 -5.38 -25.56
C GLU A 39 -5.88 -5.81 -24.58
N PHE A 40 -7.09 -6.04 -25.08
CA PHE A 40 -8.20 -6.58 -24.29
C PHE A 40 -7.91 -7.99 -23.79
N ALA A 41 -7.42 -8.88 -24.65
CA ALA A 41 -7.06 -10.24 -24.24
C ALA A 41 -5.96 -10.24 -23.17
N GLY A 42 -4.94 -9.38 -23.32
CA GLY A 42 -3.86 -9.23 -22.35
C GLY A 42 -4.37 -8.73 -20.99
N PHE A 43 -5.15 -7.65 -20.97
CA PHE A 43 -5.75 -7.14 -19.73
C PHE A 43 -6.72 -8.13 -19.10
N GLY A 44 -7.62 -8.71 -19.88
CA GLY A 44 -8.58 -9.71 -19.41
C GLY A 44 -7.87 -10.90 -18.77
N SER A 45 -6.81 -11.41 -19.41
CA SER A 45 -6.01 -12.52 -18.86
C SER A 45 -5.34 -12.12 -17.55
N LEU A 46 -4.71 -10.94 -17.48
CA LEU A 46 -4.06 -10.47 -16.25
C LEU A 46 -5.05 -10.27 -15.11
N ILE A 47 -6.25 -9.75 -15.37
CA ILE A 47 -7.30 -9.57 -14.35
C ILE A 47 -7.78 -10.93 -13.84
N VAL A 48 -8.00 -11.90 -14.72
CA VAL A 48 -8.40 -13.27 -14.32
C VAL A 48 -7.29 -13.93 -13.50
N ILE A 49 -6.03 -13.86 -13.95
CA ILE A 49 -4.88 -14.39 -13.21
C ILE A 49 -4.78 -13.71 -11.83
N ALA A 50 -4.89 -12.38 -11.79
CA ALA A 50 -4.84 -11.61 -10.56
C ALA A 50 -5.93 -12.03 -9.56
N LEU A 51 -7.16 -12.24 -10.05
CA LEU A 51 -8.29 -12.70 -9.25
C LEU A 51 -8.06 -14.10 -8.71
N VAL A 52 -7.65 -15.05 -9.57
CA VAL A 52 -7.38 -16.44 -9.18
C VAL A 52 -6.28 -16.49 -8.13
N MET A 53 -5.16 -15.81 -8.34
CA MET A 53 -4.07 -15.76 -7.36
C MET A 53 -4.55 -15.19 -6.01
N ARG A 54 -5.40 -14.17 -6.01
CA ARG A 54 -5.87 -13.55 -4.77
C ARG A 54 -6.94 -14.37 -4.04
N LEU A 55 -7.78 -15.12 -4.76
CA LEU A 55 -8.80 -15.99 -4.16
C LEU A 55 -8.26 -17.36 -3.73
N TRP A 56 -7.29 -17.90 -4.46
CA TRP A 56 -6.78 -19.25 -4.22
C TRP A 56 -6.28 -19.39 -2.79
N ASP A 57 -6.86 -20.30 -2.00
CA ASP A 57 -6.40 -20.58 -0.64
C ASP A 57 -6.45 -19.38 0.34
N VAL A 58 -7.34 -18.41 0.10
CA VAL A 58 -7.40 -17.18 0.92
C VAL A 58 -7.91 -17.41 2.35
N GLY A 59 -8.65 -18.51 2.58
CA GLY A 59 -9.25 -18.84 3.88
C GLY A 59 -8.34 -19.64 4.83
N VAL A 60 -7.29 -20.31 4.32
CA VAL A 60 -6.51 -21.27 5.12
C VAL A 60 -5.56 -20.61 6.12
N ARG A 61 -5.11 -19.39 5.83
CA ARG A 61 -4.22 -18.65 6.73
C ARG A 61 -4.94 -18.27 8.03
N ALA A 62 -4.33 -18.56 9.18
CA ALA A 62 -4.79 -18.09 10.48
C ALA A 62 -5.01 -16.56 10.47
N MET A 63 -6.10 -16.10 11.10
CA MET A 63 -6.43 -14.69 11.21
C MET A 63 -5.35 -13.97 12.01
N HIS A 64 -4.71 -13.00 11.37
CA HIS A 64 -3.83 -12.08 12.08
C HIS A 64 -4.62 -11.33 13.15
N HIS A 65 -3.94 -10.89 14.22
CA HIS A 65 -4.51 -10.07 15.29
C HIS A 65 -5.42 -8.94 14.75
N ASP A 66 -4.85 -8.04 13.92
CA ASP A 66 -5.62 -6.96 13.27
C ASP A 66 -6.73 -7.47 12.32
N GLU A 67 -6.53 -8.57 11.59
CA GLU A 67 -7.59 -9.11 10.71
C GLU A 67 -8.79 -9.58 11.53
N SER A 68 -8.54 -10.31 12.63
CA SER A 68 -9.59 -10.84 13.52
C SER A 68 -10.40 -9.72 14.15
N LEU A 69 -9.75 -8.62 14.50
CA LEU A 69 -10.38 -7.43 15.05
C LEU A 69 -11.24 -6.73 13.98
N HIS A 70 -10.72 -6.53 12.76
CA HIS A 70 -11.51 -5.98 11.67
C HIS A 70 -12.72 -6.84 11.33
N ALA A 71 -12.54 -8.16 11.29
CA ALA A 71 -13.60 -9.11 11.02
C ALA A 71 -14.68 -9.07 12.11
N LEU A 72 -14.29 -9.13 13.39
CA LEU A 72 -15.25 -9.13 14.50
C LEU A 72 -16.06 -7.84 14.58
N TYR A 73 -15.44 -6.66 14.45
CA TYR A 73 -16.19 -5.40 14.48
C TYR A 73 -17.10 -5.22 13.26
N SER A 74 -16.71 -5.77 12.10
CA SER A 74 -17.60 -5.84 10.92
C SER A 74 -18.77 -6.78 11.17
N TRP A 75 -18.55 -7.90 11.87
CA TRP A 75 -19.58 -8.85 12.25
C TRP A 75 -20.54 -8.28 13.30
N ASN A 76 -20.05 -7.53 14.29
CA ASN A 76 -20.90 -6.83 15.27
C ASN A 76 -21.84 -5.82 14.60
N LEU A 77 -21.35 -5.10 13.58
CA LEU A 77 -22.17 -4.22 12.75
C LEU A 77 -23.21 -5.01 11.95
N PHE A 78 -22.81 -6.14 11.36
CA PHE A 78 -23.69 -7.03 10.61
C PHE A 78 -24.80 -7.64 11.49
N ASN A 79 -24.48 -8.10 12.70
CA ASN A 79 -25.40 -8.84 13.57
C ASN A 79 -26.40 -7.91 14.27
N ASP A 80 -25.91 -6.89 14.96
CA ASP A 80 -26.73 -6.07 15.89
C ASP A 80 -26.59 -4.56 15.67
N LEU A 81 -26.04 -4.13 14.52
CA LEU A 81 -25.71 -2.73 14.23
C LEU A 81 -24.79 -2.08 15.28
N ASN A 82 -24.02 -2.90 16.00
CA ASN A 82 -23.19 -2.44 17.11
C ASN A 82 -21.75 -2.15 16.67
N TYR A 83 -21.55 -0.97 16.09
CA TYR A 83 -20.22 -0.47 15.75
C TYR A 83 -20.12 1.03 15.95
N GLN A 84 -18.97 1.46 16.48
CA GLN A 84 -18.62 2.87 16.61
C GLN A 84 -17.18 3.09 16.15
N HIS A 85 -16.97 4.15 15.37
CA HIS A 85 -15.64 4.47 14.86
C HIS A 85 -14.65 4.74 16.00
N ASN A 86 -13.57 3.93 16.02
CA ASN A 86 -12.45 4.07 16.92
C ASN A 86 -11.19 4.46 16.12
N PRO A 87 -10.59 5.64 16.39
CA PRO A 87 -9.36 6.10 15.74
C PRO A 87 -8.20 5.09 15.76
N MET A 88 -8.12 4.24 16.79
CA MET A 88 -7.11 3.19 16.88
C MET A 88 -7.20 2.19 15.72
N MET A 89 -8.39 1.95 15.19
CA MET A 89 -8.68 0.93 14.19
C MET A 89 -8.76 1.50 12.76
N HIS A 90 -8.30 2.74 12.56
CA HIS A 90 -8.41 3.50 11.31
C HIS A 90 -9.86 3.81 10.91
N GLY A 91 -10.07 4.18 9.65
CA GLY A 91 -11.35 4.66 9.16
C GLY A 91 -12.44 3.58 9.05
N PRO A 92 -13.73 4.00 9.06
CA PRO A 92 -14.88 3.10 9.14
C PRO A 92 -15.16 2.31 7.85
N PHE A 93 -14.63 2.73 6.69
CA PHE A 93 -14.98 2.17 5.38
C PHE A 93 -14.85 0.64 5.32
N GLN A 94 -13.74 0.10 5.83
CA GLN A 94 -13.50 -1.35 5.76
C GLN A 94 -14.52 -2.14 6.59
N PHE A 95 -14.96 -1.60 7.73
CA PHE A 95 -15.90 -2.27 8.62
C PHE A 95 -17.29 -2.33 8.01
N GLU A 96 -17.75 -1.22 7.45
CA GLU A 96 -19.04 -1.13 6.78
C GLU A 96 -19.08 -1.94 5.48
N ALA A 97 -18.01 -1.89 4.69
CA ALA A 97 -17.91 -2.66 3.46
C ALA A 97 -17.85 -4.18 3.73
N ASN A 98 -17.10 -4.62 4.75
CA ASN A 98 -17.07 -6.04 5.14
C ASN A 98 -18.39 -6.48 5.77
N ALA A 99 -19.04 -5.66 6.60
CA ALA A 99 -20.36 -5.97 7.13
C ALA A 99 -21.40 -6.16 6.01
N ALA A 100 -21.35 -5.33 4.96
CA ALA A 100 -22.19 -5.51 3.79
C ALA A 100 -21.89 -6.82 3.03
N ILE A 101 -20.62 -7.23 2.97
CA ILE A 101 -20.23 -8.54 2.39
C ILE A 101 -20.78 -9.69 3.24
N PHE A 102 -20.64 -9.62 4.57
CA PHE A 102 -21.21 -10.62 5.48
C PHE A 102 -22.73 -10.73 5.34
N PHE A 103 -23.41 -9.60 5.19
CA PHE A 103 -24.85 -9.58 4.94
C PHE A 103 -25.26 -10.33 3.66
N ILE A 104 -24.45 -10.25 2.60
CA ILE A 104 -24.78 -10.85 1.29
C ILE A 104 -24.32 -12.32 1.20
N LEU A 105 -23.16 -12.65 1.76
CA LEU A 105 -22.46 -13.92 1.52
C LEU A 105 -22.25 -14.77 2.79
N GLY A 106 -22.61 -14.26 3.97
CA GLY A 106 -22.28 -14.86 5.27
C GLY A 106 -20.89 -14.47 5.79
N ASP A 107 -20.67 -14.66 7.07
CA ASP A 107 -19.40 -14.40 7.76
C ASP A 107 -18.50 -15.65 7.77
N SER A 108 -17.27 -15.47 7.28
CA SER A 108 -16.24 -16.50 7.21
C SER A 108 -14.87 -15.84 7.03
N ASP A 109 -13.79 -16.59 7.22
CA ASP A 109 -12.44 -16.10 6.98
C ASP A 109 -12.22 -15.66 5.51
N VAL A 110 -12.90 -16.33 4.57
CA VAL A 110 -12.86 -15.99 3.14
C VAL A 110 -13.60 -14.68 2.87
N THR A 111 -14.82 -14.53 3.38
CA THR A 111 -15.63 -13.32 3.15
C THR A 111 -15.05 -12.10 3.87
N ALA A 112 -14.35 -12.29 5.00
CA ALA A 112 -13.63 -11.22 5.70
C ALA A 112 -12.45 -10.66 4.88
N ARG A 113 -11.86 -11.47 3.99
CA ARG A 113 -10.76 -11.08 3.09
C ARG A 113 -11.22 -10.68 1.69
N LEU A 114 -12.48 -10.92 1.34
CA LEU A 114 -13.00 -10.77 -0.03
C LEU A 114 -12.95 -9.32 -0.53
N LEU A 115 -13.24 -8.32 0.31
CA LEU A 115 -13.13 -6.90 -0.04
C LEU A 115 -11.75 -6.57 -0.62
N TYR A 116 -10.71 -7.03 0.06
CA TYR A 116 -9.31 -6.74 -0.24
C TYR A 116 -8.86 -7.47 -1.51
N VAL A 117 -9.36 -8.69 -1.73
CA VAL A 117 -9.16 -9.45 -2.96
C VAL A 117 -9.76 -8.74 -4.18
N VAL A 118 -11.01 -8.29 -4.06
CA VAL A 118 -11.70 -7.56 -5.13
C VAL A 118 -10.99 -6.25 -5.44
N MET A 119 -10.59 -5.51 -4.39
CA MET A 119 -9.91 -4.22 -4.55
C MET A 119 -8.49 -4.37 -5.11
N GLY A 120 -7.73 -5.38 -4.67
CA GLY A 120 -6.44 -5.71 -5.26
C GLY A 120 -6.53 -6.16 -6.72
N THR A 121 -7.59 -6.88 -7.09
CA THR A 121 -7.87 -7.25 -8.49
C THR A 121 -8.26 -6.03 -9.32
N ALA A 122 -9.10 -5.14 -8.77
CA ALA A 122 -9.48 -3.89 -9.44
C ALA A 122 -8.26 -3.01 -9.71
N LEU A 123 -7.30 -2.95 -8.78
CA LEU A 123 -6.04 -2.22 -8.95
C LEU A 123 -5.27 -2.64 -10.20
N VAL A 124 -5.28 -3.93 -10.56
CA VAL A 124 -4.62 -4.47 -11.77
C VAL A 124 -5.27 -3.95 -13.06
N ALA A 125 -6.57 -3.64 -13.03
CA ALA A 125 -7.30 -3.11 -14.20
C ALA A 125 -7.08 -1.59 -14.39
N MET A 126 -6.78 -0.86 -13.32
CA MET A 126 -6.68 0.61 -13.34
C MET A 126 -5.66 1.21 -14.32
N PRO A 127 -4.49 0.60 -14.62
CA PRO A 127 -3.54 1.13 -15.60
C PRO A 127 -4.15 1.38 -16.98
N PHE A 128 -5.20 0.63 -17.35
CA PHE A 128 -5.95 0.84 -18.58
C PHE A 128 -6.51 2.27 -18.70
N LEU A 129 -6.91 2.88 -17.58
CA LEU A 129 -7.45 4.25 -17.54
C LEU A 129 -6.35 5.32 -17.74
N LEU A 130 -5.09 4.97 -17.47
CA LEU A 130 -3.92 5.84 -17.65
C LEU A 130 -3.16 5.58 -18.96
N ARG A 131 -3.57 4.59 -19.77
CA ARG A 131 -2.87 4.13 -20.99
C ARG A 131 -2.50 5.22 -22.00
N LYS A 132 -3.27 6.33 -22.06
CA LYS A 132 -2.96 7.47 -22.94
C LYS A 132 -1.65 8.19 -22.57
N ARG A 133 -1.21 8.09 -21.30
CA ARG A 133 -0.01 8.73 -20.75
C ARG A 133 1.17 7.77 -20.62
N ILE A 134 0.91 6.54 -20.17
CA ILE A 134 1.94 5.51 -19.96
C ILE A 134 2.18 4.64 -21.21
N GLY A 135 1.33 4.75 -22.24
CA GLY A 135 1.37 3.90 -23.42
C GLY A 135 0.59 2.60 -23.22
N ARG A 136 0.27 1.89 -24.31
CA ARG A 136 -0.47 0.61 -24.27
C ARG A 136 0.37 -0.48 -23.62
N LEU A 137 1.61 -0.64 -24.07
CA LEU A 137 2.55 -1.57 -23.47
C LEU A 137 2.86 -1.18 -22.03
N GLY A 138 2.93 0.12 -21.72
CA GLY A 138 3.18 0.58 -20.36
C GLY A 138 2.06 0.19 -19.42
N ALA A 139 0.81 0.32 -19.87
CA ALA A 139 -0.35 -0.12 -19.10
C ALA A 139 -0.34 -1.64 -18.84
N ILE A 140 0.05 -2.46 -19.83
CA ILE A 140 0.18 -3.92 -19.67
C ILE A 140 1.34 -4.28 -18.74
N PHE A 141 2.52 -3.66 -18.89
CA PHE A 141 3.66 -3.91 -18.00
C PHE A 141 3.35 -3.50 -16.55
N THR A 142 2.69 -2.36 -16.35
CA THR A 142 2.21 -1.96 -15.01
C THR A 142 1.20 -2.97 -14.46
N ALA A 143 0.22 -3.42 -15.26
CA ALA A 143 -0.76 -4.41 -14.82
C ALA A 143 -0.12 -5.77 -14.48
N ALA A 144 0.83 -6.23 -15.29
CA ALA A 144 1.58 -7.46 -15.03
C ALA A 144 2.40 -7.36 -13.74
N ALA A 145 3.10 -6.25 -13.53
CA ALA A 145 3.84 -6.02 -12.29
C ALA A 145 2.92 -5.93 -11.05
N LEU A 146 1.74 -5.31 -11.14
CA LEU A 146 0.74 -5.31 -10.05
C LEU A 146 0.14 -6.70 -9.79
N THR A 147 0.07 -7.55 -10.83
CA THR A 147 -0.43 -8.93 -10.71
C THR A 147 0.54 -9.79 -9.90
N PHE A 148 1.84 -9.66 -10.17
CA PHE A 148 2.87 -10.56 -9.64
C PHE A 148 3.75 -9.96 -8.53
N SER A 149 3.61 -8.68 -8.19
CA SER A 149 4.34 -8.05 -7.09
C SER A 149 4.07 -8.78 -5.76
N PRO A 150 5.12 -9.25 -5.06
CA PRO A 150 4.96 -9.99 -3.80
C PRO A 150 4.21 -9.21 -2.73
N ALA A 151 4.52 -7.91 -2.56
CA ALA A 151 3.85 -7.09 -1.55
C ALA A 151 2.37 -6.87 -1.90
N LEU A 152 2.08 -6.57 -3.17
CA LEU A 152 0.71 -6.29 -3.62
C LEU A 152 -0.15 -7.54 -3.64
N LEU A 153 0.42 -8.71 -3.94
CA LEU A 153 -0.28 -10.00 -3.84
C LEU A 153 -0.58 -10.31 -2.38
N TYR A 154 0.43 -10.30 -1.51
CA TYR A 154 0.31 -10.66 -0.09
C TYR A 154 -0.73 -9.79 0.64
N PHE A 155 -0.63 -8.46 0.53
CA PHE A 155 -1.53 -7.54 1.24
C PHE A 155 -2.91 -7.38 0.59
N SER A 156 -3.12 -7.92 -0.61
CA SER A 156 -4.47 -8.04 -1.19
C SER A 156 -5.21 -9.31 -0.75
N ARG A 157 -4.54 -10.20 0.00
CA ARG A 157 -5.09 -11.40 0.64
C ARG A 157 -5.18 -11.23 2.16
N PHE A 158 -5.08 -9.99 2.63
CA PHE A 158 -4.97 -9.64 4.04
C PHE A 158 -6.02 -8.57 4.36
N ALA A 159 -6.84 -8.79 5.38
CA ALA A 159 -7.94 -7.91 5.75
C ALA A 159 -7.47 -6.62 6.44
N ARG A 160 -6.80 -5.75 5.66
CA ARG A 160 -6.24 -4.48 6.11
C ARG A 160 -6.32 -3.38 5.05
N ASN A 161 -6.44 -2.15 5.54
CA ASN A 161 -6.64 -0.92 4.78
C ASN A 161 -5.65 -0.62 3.64
N ASP A 162 -4.43 -1.17 3.64
CA ASP A 162 -3.35 -0.72 2.76
C ASP A 162 -3.61 -0.95 1.26
N ILE A 163 -4.22 -2.08 0.88
CA ILE A 163 -4.60 -2.31 -0.53
C ILE A 163 -5.75 -1.39 -0.99
N LEU A 164 -6.66 -1.05 -0.07
CA LEU A 164 -7.74 -0.08 -0.35
C LEU A 164 -7.14 1.30 -0.63
N MET A 165 -6.18 1.71 0.21
CA MET A 165 -5.42 2.95 0.01
C MET A 165 -4.67 2.99 -1.32
N ALA A 166 -4.10 1.87 -1.78
CA ALA A 166 -3.47 1.79 -3.09
C ALA A 166 -4.45 2.09 -4.24
N VAL A 167 -5.66 1.54 -4.17
CA VAL A 167 -6.74 1.80 -5.14
C VAL A 167 -7.15 3.26 -5.11
N TRP A 168 -7.37 3.84 -3.92
CA TRP A 168 -7.75 5.24 -3.79
C TRP A 168 -6.66 6.19 -4.29
N ALA A 169 -5.40 5.95 -3.91
CA ALA A 169 -4.26 6.73 -4.34
C ALA A 169 -4.09 6.68 -5.87
N PHE A 170 -4.14 5.49 -6.47
CA PHE A 170 -4.01 5.38 -7.91
C PHE A 170 -5.19 5.98 -8.65
N GLY A 171 -6.41 5.85 -8.10
CA GLY A 171 -7.62 6.47 -8.61
C GLY A 171 -7.53 8.00 -8.63
N LEU A 172 -6.95 8.59 -7.58
CA LEU A 172 -6.69 10.03 -7.50
C LEU A 172 -5.64 10.47 -8.51
N VAL A 173 -4.56 9.70 -8.70
CA VAL A 173 -3.54 9.96 -9.72
C VAL A 173 -4.15 9.92 -11.13
N ILE A 174 -4.96 8.89 -11.42
CA ILE A 174 -5.64 8.75 -12.70
C ILE A 174 -6.60 9.92 -12.91
N SER A 175 -7.46 10.22 -11.94
CA SER A 175 -8.45 11.30 -12.05
C SER A 175 -7.79 12.67 -12.20
N MET A 176 -6.69 12.92 -11.48
CA MET A 176 -5.86 14.12 -11.64
C MET A 176 -5.36 14.24 -13.08
N TRP A 177 -4.62 13.26 -13.59
CA TRP A 177 -4.05 13.35 -14.93
C TRP A 177 -5.11 13.43 -16.03
N ARG A 178 -6.22 12.71 -15.89
CA ARG A 178 -7.38 12.78 -16.79
C ARG A 178 -8.03 14.16 -16.79
N TYR A 179 -8.11 14.82 -15.63
CA TYR A 179 -8.59 16.20 -15.53
C TYR A 179 -7.62 17.18 -16.18
N LEU A 180 -6.32 17.05 -15.93
CA LEU A 180 -5.31 17.91 -16.53
C LEU A 180 -5.33 17.81 -18.06
N ASP A 181 -5.53 16.61 -18.60
CA ASP A 181 -5.63 16.36 -20.05
C ASP A 181 -6.94 16.85 -20.67
N GLU A 182 -8.08 16.44 -20.12
CA GLU A 182 -9.37 16.61 -20.80
C GLU A 182 -10.15 17.83 -20.29
N GLY A 183 -9.84 18.36 -19.10
CA GLY A 183 -10.56 19.48 -18.49
C GLY A 183 -12.02 19.18 -18.11
N LYS A 184 -12.42 17.91 -18.03
CA LYS A 184 -13.81 17.52 -17.75
C LYS A 184 -14.09 17.47 -16.25
N ASN A 185 -15.15 18.14 -15.82
CA ASN A 185 -15.54 18.26 -14.41
C ASN A 185 -15.83 16.91 -13.71
N ARG A 186 -16.23 15.88 -14.47
CA ARG A 186 -16.48 14.53 -13.91
C ARG A 186 -15.30 13.99 -13.11
N TYR A 187 -14.07 14.32 -13.49
CA TYR A 187 -12.88 13.88 -12.77
C TYR A 187 -12.73 14.59 -11.43
N LEU A 188 -13.18 15.84 -11.30
CA LEU A 188 -13.22 16.54 -10.01
C LEU A 188 -14.27 15.90 -9.08
N TYR A 189 -15.43 15.52 -9.62
CA TYR A 189 -16.46 14.80 -8.87
C TYR A 189 -15.97 13.41 -8.41
N PHE A 190 -15.30 12.65 -9.29
CA PHE A 190 -14.68 11.38 -8.91
C PHE A 190 -13.58 11.56 -7.87
N SER A 191 -12.71 12.55 -8.02
CA SER A 191 -11.67 12.84 -7.02
C SER A 191 -12.26 13.22 -5.67
N ALA A 192 -13.38 13.94 -5.63
CA ALA A 192 -14.08 14.24 -4.38
C ALA A 192 -14.56 12.95 -3.68
N ALA A 193 -15.19 12.02 -4.41
CA ALA A 193 -15.59 10.73 -3.86
C ALA A 193 -14.38 9.90 -3.38
N LEU A 194 -13.31 9.83 -4.18
CA LEU A 194 -12.10 9.09 -3.85
C LEU A 194 -11.39 9.65 -2.61
N MET A 195 -11.35 10.98 -2.43
CA MET A 195 -10.79 11.57 -1.21
C MET A 195 -11.63 11.22 0.02
N ALA A 196 -12.96 11.24 -0.09
CA ALA A 196 -13.84 10.85 1.01
C ALA A 196 -13.65 9.39 1.41
N LEU A 197 -13.56 8.48 0.43
CA LEU A 197 -13.27 7.05 0.64
C LEU A 197 -11.88 6.84 1.24
N ALA A 198 -10.87 7.54 0.75
CA ALA A 198 -9.50 7.44 1.26
C ALA A 198 -9.41 7.87 2.72
N LEU A 199 -9.98 9.03 3.06
CA LEU A 199 -10.00 9.56 4.42
C LEU A 199 -10.89 8.70 5.35
N GLY A 200 -11.95 8.08 4.82
CA GLY A 200 -12.74 7.08 5.53
C GLY A 200 -12.07 5.70 5.63
N THR A 201 -10.89 5.49 5.04
CA THR A 201 -10.15 4.23 5.08
C THR A 201 -8.96 4.31 6.05
N LYS A 202 -8.05 5.27 5.87
CA LYS A 202 -6.81 5.36 6.67
C LYS A 202 -6.19 6.75 6.61
N GLU A 203 -5.53 7.14 7.68
CA GLU A 203 -4.85 8.43 7.85
C GLU A 203 -3.70 8.63 6.83
N SER A 204 -3.17 7.56 6.24
CA SER A 204 -2.25 7.66 5.09
C SER A 204 -2.84 8.45 3.89
N ALA A 205 -4.16 8.65 3.84
CA ALA A 205 -4.80 9.54 2.86
C ALA A 205 -4.27 10.98 2.92
N TYR A 206 -3.93 11.49 4.12
CA TYR A 206 -3.31 12.79 4.28
C TYR A 206 -1.96 12.87 3.53
N LEU A 207 -1.14 11.81 3.61
CA LEU A 207 0.13 11.73 2.86
C LEU A 207 -0.09 11.72 1.35
N VAL A 208 -1.11 10.99 0.86
CA VAL A 208 -1.47 10.95 -0.56
C VAL A 208 -1.91 12.34 -1.06
N ILE A 209 -2.83 12.99 -0.33
CA ILE A 209 -3.33 14.33 -0.67
C ILE A 209 -2.18 15.36 -0.64
N ALA A 210 -1.32 15.31 0.38
CA ALA A 210 -0.17 16.19 0.48
C ALA A 210 0.85 15.97 -0.65
N THR A 211 1.11 14.71 -1.02
CA THR A 211 2.04 14.37 -2.12
C THR A 211 1.52 14.91 -3.45
N LEU A 212 0.24 14.71 -3.76
CA LEU A 212 -0.37 15.26 -4.98
C LEU A 212 -0.44 16.79 -4.95
N GLY A 213 -0.81 17.35 -3.80
CA GLY A 213 -0.89 18.80 -3.59
C GLY A 213 0.47 19.47 -3.76
N LEU A 214 1.53 18.91 -3.17
CA LEU A 214 2.90 19.43 -3.28
C LEU A 214 3.38 19.39 -4.73
N PHE A 215 3.14 18.29 -5.47
CA PHE A 215 3.49 18.24 -6.89
C PHE A 215 2.83 19.36 -7.69
N LEU A 216 1.51 19.55 -7.53
CA LEU A 216 0.77 20.60 -8.24
C LEU A 216 1.19 22.00 -7.80
N ALA A 217 1.46 22.20 -6.51
CA ALA A 217 1.98 23.45 -5.96
C ALA A 217 3.35 23.79 -6.55
N LEU A 218 4.25 22.81 -6.70
CA LEU A 218 5.54 23.01 -7.36
C LEU A 218 5.36 23.29 -8.86
N GLN A 219 4.47 22.54 -9.53
CA GLN A 219 4.20 22.71 -10.96
C GLN A 219 3.65 24.11 -11.30
N VAL A 220 2.81 24.68 -10.44
CA VAL A 220 2.22 26.01 -10.61
C VAL A 220 3.11 27.11 -10.03
N GLY A 221 3.61 26.88 -8.82
CA GLY A 221 4.32 27.86 -8.00
C GLY A 221 5.73 28.14 -8.49
N ALA A 222 6.51 27.12 -8.88
CA ALA A 222 7.90 27.34 -9.30
C ALA A 222 8.00 28.22 -10.57
N PRO A 223 7.21 28.00 -11.64
CA PRO A 223 7.20 28.90 -12.79
C PRO A 223 6.72 30.31 -12.42
N THR A 224 5.70 30.43 -11.57
CA THR A 224 5.16 31.73 -11.14
C THR A 224 6.19 32.51 -10.33
N LEU A 225 6.81 31.88 -9.34
CA LEU A 225 7.86 32.46 -8.51
C LEU A 225 9.07 32.87 -9.36
N SER A 226 9.50 32.02 -10.30
CA SER A 226 10.60 32.36 -11.20
C SER A 226 10.29 33.59 -12.06
N ARG A 227 9.05 33.74 -12.56
CA ARG A 227 8.62 34.92 -13.33
C ARG A 227 8.57 36.18 -12.48
N LEU A 228 8.12 36.06 -11.23
CA LEU A 228 8.04 37.19 -10.28
C LEU A 228 9.42 37.64 -9.81
N LEU A 229 10.36 36.72 -9.59
CA LEU A 229 11.69 37.02 -9.06
C LEU A 229 12.71 37.38 -10.15
N ARG A 230 12.51 36.97 -11.41
CA ARG A 230 13.44 37.28 -12.52
C ARG A 230 13.72 38.79 -12.72
N PRO A 231 12.76 39.71 -12.54
CA PRO A 231 13.01 41.15 -12.61
C PRO A 231 13.69 41.73 -11.36
N VAL A 232 13.84 40.95 -10.28
CA VAL A 232 14.40 41.44 -9.01
C VAL A 232 15.92 41.42 -9.09
N GLU A 233 16.52 42.61 -9.24
CA GLU A 233 17.97 42.78 -9.18
C GLU A 233 18.48 42.51 -7.76
N ILE A 234 19.24 41.42 -7.59
CA ILE A 234 19.88 41.01 -6.33
C ILE A 234 21.42 41.09 -6.39
N GLU A 235 22.00 41.33 -7.56
CA GLU A 235 23.44 41.47 -7.72
C GLU A 235 23.92 42.84 -7.20
N GLY A 236 25.08 42.86 -6.51
CA GLY A 236 25.70 44.09 -6.03
C GLY A 236 25.05 44.77 -4.80
N VAL A 237 24.06 44.13 -4.16
CA VAL A 237 23.40 44.65 -2.95
C VAL A 237 23.67 43.79 -1.72
N SER A 238 23.59 44.39 -0.53
CA SER A 238 23.75 43.64 0.71
C SER A 238 22.61 42.60 0.89
N PRO A 239 22.86 41.45 1.54
CA PRO A 239 21.85 40.42 1.74
C PRO A 239 20.53 40.92 2.36
N PRO A 240 20.52 41.84 3.35
CA PRO A 240 19.27 42.40 3.88
C PRO A 240 18.46 43.18 2.83
N VAL A 241 19.13 43.91 1.94
CA VAL A 241 18.49 44.68 0.87
C VAL A 241 17.94 43.73 -0.21
N ALA A 242 18.70 42.67 -0.56
CA ALA A 242 18.22 41.63 -1.48
C ALA A 242 16.95 40.94 -0.94
N VAL A 243 16.95 40.55 0.34
CA VAL A 243 15.78 39.97 1.01
C VAL A 243 14.61 40.96 1.02
N GLY A 244 14.85 42.23 1.34
CA GLY A 244 13.83 43.28 1.31
C GLY A 244 13.18 43.48 -0.06
N ARG A 245 13.97 43.45 -1.15
CA ARG A 245 13.47 43.54 -2.53
C ARG A 245 12.60 42.35 -2.92
N VAL A 246 13.04 41.14 -2.56
CA VAL A 246 12.26 39.90 -2.78
C VAL A 246 10.94 39.96 -2.00
N ALA A 247 11.00 40.29 -0.70
CA ALA A 247 9.83 40.38 0.16
C ALA A 247 8.80 41.42 -0.36
N LYS A 248 9.27 42.60 -0.78
CA LYS A 248 8.41 43.65 -1.36
C LYS A 248 7.71 43.18 -2.63
N THR A 249 8.42 42.46 -3.50
CA THR A 249 7.85 41.95 -4.77
C THR A 249 6.78 40.89 -4.51
N LEU A 250 7.06 39.96 -3.58
CA LEU A 250 6.09 38.95 -3.16
C LEU A 250 4.85 39.58 -2.50
N TRP A 251 5.06 40.56 -1.61
CA TRP A 251 3.96 41.29 -0.96
C TRP A 251 3.12 42.07 -1.97
N GLY A 252 3.76 42.75 -2.92
CA GLY A 252 3.08 43.45 -4.01
C GLY A 252 2.17 42.51 -4.80
N SER A 253 2.69 41.35 -5.21
CA SER A 253 1.90 40.34 -5.93
C SER A 253 0.76 39.77 -5.09
N TYR A 254 0.96 39.56 -3.77
CA TYR A 254 -0.10 39.10 -2.87
C TYR A 254 -1.20 40.16 -2.71
N SER A 255 -0.81 41.43 -2.54
CA SER A 255 -1.74 42.54 -2.30
C SER A 255 -2.64 42.87 -3.50
N GLN A 256 -2.20 42.54 -4.71
CA GLN A 256 -3.01 42.66 -5.93
C GLN A 256 -4.12 41.61 -6.03
N GLY A 257 -4.11 40.59 -5.16
CA GLY A 257 -5.08 39.50 -5.15
C GLY A 257 -4.85 38.50 -6.30
N PHE A 258 -5.16 37.23 -6.04
CA PHE A 258 -5.23 36.22 -7.09
C PHE A 258 -6.64 36.23 -7.67
N ASP A 259 -6.78 36.45 -8.98
CA ASP A 259 -8.05 36.23 -9.65
C ASP A 259 -8.29 34.71 -9.75
N LEU A 260 -9.09 34.20 -8.81
CA LEU A 260 -9.42 32.79 -8.74
C LEU A 260 -10.38 32.34 -9.86
N ALA A 261 -10.89 33.25 -10.70
CA ALA A 261 -11.74 32.91 -11.83
C ALA A 261 -10.95 32.47 -13.08
N ILE A 262 -9.69 32.88 -13.23
CA ILE A 262 -8.83 32.57 -14.38
C ILE A 262 -7.73 31.58 -13.95
N ILE A 263 -8.13 30.36 -13.66
CA ILE A 263 -7.27 29.35 -13.05
C ILE A 263 -6.86 28.23 -14.02
N SER A 264 -5.57 27.91 -14.03
CA SER A 264 -5.03 26.77 -14.77
C SER A 264 -5.57 25.43 -14.23
N ARG A 265 -5.70 24.40 -15.07
CA ARG A 265 -6.18 23.08 -14.62
C ARG A 265 -5.39 22.51 -13.41
N PRO A 266 -4.04 22.56 -13.36
CA PRO A 266 -3.30 22.14 -12.17
C PRO A 266 -3.70 22.89 -10.90
N THR A 267 -3.83 24.21 -10.98
CA THR A 267 -4.24 25.05 -9.84
C THR A 267 -5.67 24.74 -9.40
N ALA A 268 -6.59 24.51 -10.35
CA ALA A 268 -7.96 24.09 -10.07
C ALA A 268 -8.02 22.77 -9.28
N TYR A 269 -7.24 21.76 -9.71
CA TYR A 269 -7.17 20.49 -9.00
C TYR A 269 -6.52 20.64 -7.62
N LEU A 270 -5.47 21.46 -7.49
CA LEU A 270 -4.85 21.78 -6.20
C LEU A 270 -5.85 22.42 -5.23
N LEU A 271 -6.62 23.40 -5.70
CA LEU A 271 -7.67 24.03 -4.89
C LEU A 271 -8.72 23.02 -4.45
N LEU A 272 -9.14 22.10 -5.32
CA LEU A 272 -10.04 21.02 -4.94
C LEU A 272 -9.48 20.16 -3.79
N LEU A 273 -8.23 19.69 -3.92
CA LEU A 273 -7.58 18.84 -2.91
C LEU A 273 -7.52 19.53 -1.55
N VAL A 274 -7.10 20.80 -1.53
CA VAL A 274 -6.91 21.57 -0.30
C VAL A 274 -8.25 21.96 0.32
N THR A 275 -9.13 22.59 -0.45
CA THR A 275 -10.33 23.25 0.12
C THR A 275 -11.38 22.27 0.63
N LEU A 276 -11.52 21.09 0.01
CA LEU A 276 -12.48 20.08 0.45
C LEU A 276 -12.05 19.40 1.75
N THR A 277 -10.75 19.16 1.91
CA THR A 277 -10.22 18.38 3.03
C THR A 277 -9.80 19.25 4.20
N LEU A 278 -9.71 20.58 4.01
CA LEU A 278 -9.15 21.53 4.99
C LEU A 278 -9.66 21.37 6.43
N PRO A 279 -10.96 21.16 6.70
CA PRO A 279 -11.46 20.94 8.07
C PRO A 279 -10.88 19.70 8.74
N LEU A 280 -10.60 18.66 7.96
CA LEU A 280 -10.07 17.38 8.45
C LEU A 280 -8.57 17.46 8.73
N TRP A 281 -7.89 18.54 8.35
CA TRP A 281 -6.51 18.83 8.76
C TRP A 281 -6.43 19.55 10.12
N SER A 282 -7.56 19.90 10.74
CA SER A 282 -7.63 20.74 11.94
C SER A 282 -6.79 20.20 13.11
N ALA A 283 -6.79 18.89 13.34
CA ALA A 283 -6.04 18.28 14.43
C ALA A 283 -4.50 18.39 14.29
N PHE A 284 -3.97 18.72 13.11
CA PHE A 284 -2.53 19.06 12.96
C PHE A 284 -2.12 20.27 13.80
N ALA A 285 -3.06 21.15 14.17
CA ALA A 285 -2.78 22.26 15.07
C ALA A 285 -2.20 21.78 16.41
N ALA A 286 -2.51 20.55 16.83
CA ALA A 286 -1.97 19.96 18.05
C ALA A 286 -0.44 19.78 18.02
N ILE A 287 0.21 19.71 16.85
CA ILE A 287 1.68 19.68 16.76
C ILE A 287 2.31 20.92 17.39
N PHE A 288 1.59 22.05 17.40
CA PHE A 288 2.10 23.29 17.95
C PHE A 288 1.81 23.46 19.44
N GLN A 289 1.03 22.57 20.08
CA GLN A 289 0.55 22.77 21.45
C GLN A 289 1.69 22.85 22.48
N ASP A 290 2.78 22.11 22.25
CA ASP A 290 3.96 22.06 23.14
C ASP A 290 5.06 23.07 22.75
N THR A 291 4.80 23.94 21.77
CA THR A 291 5.75 24.98 21.36
C THR A 291 5.76 26.16 22.32
N LEU A 292 6.85 26.93 22.37
CA LEU A 292 6.96 28.16 23.20
C LEU A 292 5.79 29.13 23.00
N LEU A 293 5.18 29.15 21.82
CA LEU A 293 4.08 30.04 21.49
C LEU A 293 2.76 29.65 22.16
N TRP A 294 2.55 28.37 22.50
CA TRP A 294 1.26 27.83 22.96
C TRP A 294 1.36 27.12 24.32
N SER A 295 2.54 26.68 24.75
CA SER A 295 2.71 25.91 25.99
C SER A 295 2.24 26.67 27.24
N TRP A 296 2.35 28.00 27.26
CA TRP A 296 1.87 28.85 28.36
C TRP A 296 0.35 28.91 28.50
N THR A 297 -0.41 28.47 27.49
CA THR A 297 -1.87 28.51 27.51
C THR A 297 -2.50 27.35 28.28
N ASN A 298 -1.71 26.30 28.61
CA ASN A 298 -2.20 25.04 29.19
C ASN A 298 -3.35 24.39 28.41
N LEU A 299 -3.44 24.66 27.10
CA LEU A 299 -4.45 24.07 26.22
C LEU A 299 -3.99 22.69 25.73
N VAL A 300 -4.84 21.69 25.91
CA VAL A 300 -4.62 20.33 25.39
C VAL A 300 -5.50 20.12 24.16
N LEU A 301 -4.87 20.15 22.97
CA LEU A 301 -5.54 19.93 21.68
C LEU A 301 -5.53 18.45 21.27
N ALA A 302 -4.47 17.73 21.63
CA ALA A 302 -4.38 16.28 21.50
C ALA A 302 -3.94 15.67 22.83
N ALA A 303 -4.83 14.88 23.43
CA ALA A 303 -4.57 14.16 24.66
C ALA A 303 -3.48 13.09 24.46
N PRO A 304 -2.50 12.97 25.38
CA PRO A 304 -1.45 11.96 25.28
C PRO A 304 -1.97 10.55 25.58
N GLU A 305 -1.11 9.55 25.43
CA GLU A 305 -1.38 8.18 25.85
C GLU A 305 -1.80 8.08 27.32
N GLY A 306 -2.58 7.05 27.66
CA GLY A 306 -3.19 6.87 28.98
C GLY A 306 -4.51 7.63 29.20
N ASN A 307 -4.91 8.51 28.28
CA ASN A 307 -6.24 9.10 28.29
C ASN A 307 -7.29 8.17 27.66
N PRO A 308 -8.57 8.23 28.09
CA PRO A 308 -9.64 7.39 27.53
C PRO A 308 -9.85 7.55 26.01
N ILE A 309 -9.57 8.74 25.47
CA ILE A 309 -9.64 9.04 24.04
C ILE A 309 -8.37 9.78 23.65
N ILE A 310 -7.35 9.02 23.26
CA ILE A 310 -6.05 9.52 22.81
C ILE A 310 -6.24 10.45 21.60
N GLY A 311 -5.51 11.56 21.56
CA GLY A 311 -5.56 12.53 20.47
C GLY A 311 -6.76 13.49 20.48
N SER A 312 -7.67 13.36 21.45
CA SER A 312 -8.83 14.25 21.59
C SER A 312 -8.50 15.53 22.36
N PRO A 313 -9.22 16.65 22.14
CA PRO A 313 -9.00 17.88 22.88
C PRO A 313 -9.70 17.83 24.25
N ILE A 314 -9.07 18.40 25.28
CA ILE A 314 -9.57 18.38 26.66
C ILE A 314 -9.80 19.81 27.17
N GLY A 315 -10.81 20.00 28.04
CA GLY A 315 -11.08 21.28 28.69
C GLY A 315 -11.29 22.43 27.69
N GLY A 316 -10.57 23.54 27.88
CA GLY A 316 -10.59 24.69 26.96
C GLY A 316 -10.10 24.37 25.54
N GLY A 317 -9.30 23.31 25.37
CA GLY A 317 -8.85 22.84 24.06
C GLY A 317 -10.02 22.45 23.15
N LYS A 318 -11.15 22.02 23.70
CA LYS A 318 -12.36 21.69 22.91
C LYS A 318 -12.93 22.90 22.18
N VAL A 319 -12.92 24.07 22.82
CA VAL A 319 -13.41 25.32 22.23
C VAL A 319 -12.48 25.76 21.11
N ILE A 320 -11.17 25.72 21.35
CA ILE A 320 -10.16 26.09 20.35
C ILE A 320 -10.20 25.13 19.16
N ALA A 321 -10.30 23.83 19.40
CA ALA A 321 -10.48 22.82 18.35
C ALA A 321 -11.70 23.11 17.47
N PHE A 322 -12.85 23.39 18.08
CA PHE A 322 -14.06 23.77 17.35
C PHE A 322 -13.87 25.04 16.51
N LEU A 323 -13.24 26.08 17.07
CA LEU A 323 -12.94 27.32 16.34
C LEU A 323 -12.01 27.07 15.15
N ILE A 324 -10.99 26.21 15.30
CA ILE A 324 -10.08 25.84 14.21
C ILE A 324 -10.85 25.10 13.11
N ILE A 325 -11.69 24.12 13.45
CA ILE A 325 -12.51 23.38 12.49
C ILE A 325 -13.41 24.35 11.69
N VAL A 326 -14.12 25.24 12.38
CA VAL A 326 -15.02 26.21 11.75
C VAL A 326 -14.24 27.20 10.88
N ALA A 327 -13.10 27.70 11.35
CA ALA A 327 -12.25 28.62 10.60
C ALA A 327 -11.73 27.96 9.31
N LEU A 328 -11.18 26.74 9.41
CA LEU A 328 -10.68 26.00 8.25
C LEU A 328 -11.80 25.62 7.28
N GLY A 329 -12.98 25.25 7.78
CA GLY A 329 -14.17 25.02 6.93
C GLY A 329 -14.67 26.28 6.24
N GLY A 330 -14.74 27.39 6.96
CA GLY A 330 -15.09 28.69 6.40
C GLY A 330 -14.10 29.15 5.32
N LEU A 331 -12.80 28.99 5.56
CA LEU A 331 -11.75 29.30 4.58
C LEU A 331 -11.83 28.39 3.34
N GLY A 332 -12.03 27.08 3.53
CA GLY A 332 -12.23 26.14 2.44
C GLY A 332 -13.45 26.48 1.58
N GLY A 333 -14.57 26.79 2.22
CA GLY A 333 -15.81 27.22 1.56
C GLY A 333 -15.68 28.55 0.84
N LEU A 334 -15.04 29.54 1.45
CA LEU A 334 -14.79 30.85 0.83
C LEU A 334 -13.87 30.72 -0.40
N ALA A 335 -12.79 29.95 -0.29
CA ALA A 335 -11.90 29.69 -1.41
C ALA A 335 -12.61 28.96 -2.55
N GLY A 336 -13.44 27.96 -2.23
CA GLY A 336 -14.27 27.25 -3.19
C GLY A 336 -15.29 28.15 -3.90
N TYR A 337 -15.96 29.02 -3.14
CA TYR A 337 -16.90 30.02 -3.66
C TYR A 337 -16.23 31.00 -4.63
N ARG A 338 -15.05 31.51 -4.26
CA ARG A 338 -14.29 32.46 -5.11
C ARG A 338 -13.67 31.81 -6.35
N TRP A 339 -13.41 30.51 -6.32
CA TRP A 339 -12.86 29.78 -7.47
C TRP A 339 -13.93 29.40 -8.50
N ASN A 340 -14.82 28.48 -8.15
CA ASN A 340 -15.87 28.01 -9.05
C ASN A 340 -16.99 27.34 -8.25
N TRP A 341 -17.90 28.15 -7.72
CA TRP A 341 -18.99 27.67 -6.88
C TRP A 341 -19.76 26.52 -7.53
N GLY A 342 -20.18 26.67 -8.79
CA GLY A 342 -21.02 25.69 -9.50
C GLY A 342 -20.43 24.27 -9.59
N ILE A 343 -19.11 24.15 -9.57
CA ILE A 343 -18.42 22.86 -9.50
C ILE A 343 -18.13 22.49 -8.04
N TRP A 344 -17.59 23.44 -7.27
CA TRP A 344 -17.06 23.18 -5.94
C TRP A 344 -18.14 22.68 -4.97
N TRP A 345 -19.34 23.29 -4.94
CA TRP A 345 -20.39 22.85 -4.01
C TRP A 345 -20.86 21.43 -4.32
N ARG A 346 -20.84 21.01 -5.59
CA ARG A 346 -21.19 19.63 -5.99
C ARG A 346 -20.11 18.65 -5.54
N CYS A 347 -18.83 19.01 -5.71
CA CYS A 347 -17.74 18.21 -5.17
C CYS A 347 -17.82 18.11 -3.64
N ALA A 348 -18.09 19.22 -2.95
CA ALA A 348 -18.25 19.26 -1.52
C ALA A 348 -19.43 18.40 -1.06
N LEU A 349 -20.56 18.45 -1.76
CA LEU A 349 -21.72 17.60 -1.48
C LEU A 349 -21.36 16.12 -1.62
N ILE A 350 -20.73 15.71 -2.72
CA ILE A 350 -20.29 14.32 -2.93
C ILE A 350 -19.34 13.88 -1.82
N PHE A 351 -18.33 14.70 -1.52
CA PHE A 351 -17.32 14.40 -0.50
C PHE A 351 -17.96 14.24 0.88
N TRP A 352 -18.68 15.26 1.35
CA TRP A 352 -19.22 15.29 2.71
C TRP A 352 -20.37 14.31 2.90
N ILE A 353 -21.20 14.02 1.89
CA ILE A 353 -22.22 12.97 2.01
C ILE A 353 -21.55 11.62 2.25
N ILE A 354 -20.59 11.23 1.40
CA ILE A 354 -19.89 9.94 1.56
C ILE A 354 -19.18 9.91 2.91
N TRP A 355 -18.43 10.95 3.23
CA TRP A 355 -17.65 11.01 4.47
C TRP A 355 -18.54 10.96 5.71
N ILE A 356 -19.65 11.72 5.74
CA ILE A 356 -20.58 11.72 6.88
C ILE A 356 -21.26 10.35 7.01
N LEU A 357 -21.72 9.74 5.92
CA LEU A 357 -22.36 8.41 5.98
C LEU A 357 -21.42 7.37 6.59
N LEU A 358 -20.16 7.34 6.15
CA LEU A 358 -19.15 6.44 6.69
C LEU A 358 -18.85 6.73 8.17
N TYR A 359 -18.55 7.98 8.54
CA TYR A 359 -18.17 8.26 9.93
C TYR A 359 -19.32 8.18 10.93
N THR A 360 -20.56 8.27 10.47
CA THR A 360 -21.75 8.14 11.30
C THR A 360 -22.37 6.76 11.28
N THR A 361 -21.73 5.79 10.60
CA THR A 361 -22.24 4.43 10.44
C THR A 361 -23.66 4.45 9.89
N PHE A 362 -23.81 5.10 8.74
CA PHE A 362 -25.07 5.39 8.06
C PHE A 362 -26.13 6.09 8.94
N GLY A 363 -25.67 6.95 9.86
CA GLY A 363 -26.53 7.78 10.71
C GLY A 363 -26.85 7.19 12.08
N THR A 364 -26.45 5.95 12.37
CA THR A 364 -26.65 5.31 13.68
C THR A 364 -25.85 5.97 14.81
N ASN A 365 -24.70 6.58 14.47
CA ASN A 365 -23.80 7.24 15.42
C ASN A 365 -23.41 8.67 14.98
N PHE A 366 -24.41 9.54 14.80
CA PHE A 366 -24.24 10.82 14.10
C PHE A 366 -23.20 11.78 14.73
N PHE A 367 -23.45 12.31 15.93
CA PHE A 367 -22.56 13.30 16.53
C PHE A 367 -21.21 12.73 17.00
N PRO A 368 -21.15 11.57 17.69
CA PRO A 368 -19.87 10.99 18.08
C PRO A 368 -19.03 10.59 16.87
N GLY A 369 -19.65 10.08 15.80
CA GLY A 369 -19.02 9.74 14.54
C GLY A 369 -18.34 10.93 13.86
N ILE A 370 -19.08 12.04 13.68
CA ILE A 370 -18.53 13.28 13.09
C ILE A 370 -17.34 13.80 13.92
N ARG A 371 -17.48 13.84 15.25
CA ARG A 371 -16.39 14.27 16.15
C ARG A 371 -15.17 13.35 16.01
N SER A 372 -15.41 12.04 15.93
CA SER A 372 -14.35 11.03 15.81
C SER A 372 -13.58 11.20 14.49
N GLY A 373 -14.28 11.46 13.38
CA GLY A 373 -13.65 11.67 12.08
C GLY A 373 -12.97 13.02 11.90
N VAL A 374 -13.62 14.13 12.27
CA VAL A 374 -13.09 15.48 12.00
C VAL A 374 -11.83 15.77 12.81
N TRP A 375 -11.74 15.25 14.04
CA TRP A 375 -10.63 15.51 14.94
C TRP A 375 -9.91 14.25 15.42
N ASN A 376 -10.63 13.30 16.04
CA ASN A 376 -9.95 12.23 16.79
C ASN A 376 -9.11 11.29 15.90
N SER A 377 -9.52 10.99 14.65
CA SER A 377 -8.74 10.16 13.72
C SER A 377 -7.34 10.73 13.50
N LEU A 378 -7.25 11.97 13.01
CA LEU A 378 -5.97 12.62 12.80
C LEU A 378 -5.26 12.96 14.11
N GLY A 379 -5.99 13.40 15.15
CA GLY A 379 -5.42 13.71 16.46
C GLY A 379 -4.76 12.49 17.10
N TYR A 380 -5.38 11.31 17.01
CA TYR A 380 -4.79 10.05 17.44
C TYR A 380 -3.52 9.74 16.65
N TRP A 381 -3.55 9.86 15.32
CA TRP A 381 -2.40 9.61 14.48
C TRP A 381 -1.23 10.56 14.76
N VAL A 382 -1.50 11.83 15.05
CA VAL A 382 -0.48 12.81 15.47
C VAL A 382 0.21 12.39 16.77
N VAL A 383 -0.54 11.95 17.78
CA VAL A 383 0.04 11.47 19.05
C VAL A 383 0.87 10.20 18.82
N GLN A 384 0.35 9.27 18.01
CA GLN A 384 1.05 8.00 17.72
C GLN A 384 2.37 8.19 16.95
N GLN A 385 2.61 9.35 16.33
CA GLN A 385 3.93 9.63 15.74
C GLN A 385 5.03 9.64 16.81
N GLY A 386 4.75 10.07 18.05
CA GLY A 386 5.72 10.11 19.14
C GLY A 386 6.14 8.72 19.66
N GLU A 387 5.23 7.75 19.63
CA GLU A 387 5.45 6.39 20.16
C GLU A 387 6.28 5.50 19.22
N ALA A 388 6.29 5.83 17.92
CA ALA A 388 7.02 5.07 16.90
C ALA A 388 6.74 3.56 16.96
N ARG A 389 5.46 3.16 16.90
CA ARG A 389 5.02 1.75 16.99
C ARG A 389 5.90 0.80 16.18
N GLY A 390 6.36 -0.27 16.84
CA GLY A 390 7.31 -1.24 16.31
C GLY A 390 8.77 -0.82 16.44
N GLY A 391 9.11 0.47 16.50
CA GLY A 391 10.48 0.95 16.73
C GLY A 391 11.48 0.56 15.63
N GLN A 392 11.03 0.48 14.38
CA GLN A 392 11.86 0.06 13.26
C GLN A 392 12.94 1.09 12.91
N PRO A 393 14.14 0.65 12.45
CA PRO A 393 15.22 1.55 12.07
C PRO A 393 14.85 2.42 10.86
N TRP A 394 15.51 3.58 10.73
CA TRP A 394 15.29 4.48 9.59
C TRP A 394 15.56 3.81 8.23
N TYR A 395 16.46 2.83 8.18
CA TYR A 395 16.79 2.09 6.96
C TYR A 395 15.86 0.90 6.66
N TYR A 396 14.78 0.72 7.42
CA TYR A 396 13.87 -0.43 7.28
C TYR A 396 13.39 -0.67 5.84
N TYR A 397 12.91 0.38 5.16
CA TYR A 397 12.43 0.24 3.77
C TYR A 397 13.57 0.02 2.76
N PHE A 398 14.81 0.39 3.09
CA PHE A 398 15.98 0.04 2.28
C PHE A 398 16.35 -1.45 2.40
N VAL A 399 15.90 -2.14 3.45
CA VAL A 399 16.10 -3.59 3.63
C VAL A 399 14.97 -4.40 3.03
N ILE A 400 13.71 -4.07 3.34
CA ILE A 400 12.57 -4.90 2.89
C ILE A 400 12.27 -4.75 1.38
N THR A 401 12.47 -3.55 0.80
CA THR A 401 12.15 -3.32 -0.62
C THR A 401 13.01 -4.18 -1.56
N PRO A 402 14.34 -4.30 -1.40
CA PRO A 402 15.14 -5.23 -2.20
C PRO A 402 14.82 -6.72 -1.98
N VAL A 403 14.20 -7.10 -0.86
CA VAL A 403 13.83 -8.50 -0.59
C VAL A 403 12.60 -8.91 -1.39
N TYR A 404 11.60 -8.03 -1.52
CA TYR A 404 10.31 -8.35 -2.14
C TYR A 404 10.08 -7.67 -3.49
N GLU A 405 10.61 -6.47 -3.69
CA GLU A 405 10.27 -5.58 -4.80
C GLU A 405 11.50 -5.16 -5.60
N TYR A 406 12.50 -6.05 -5.68
CA TYR A 406 13.77 -5.82 -6.39
C TYR A 406 13.58 -5.49 -7.88
N LEU A 407 12.58 -6.08 -8.55
CA LEU A 407 12.31 -5.80 -9.96
C LEU A 407 11.87 -4.33 -10.17
N PRO A 408 10.74 -3.86 -9.59
CA PRO A 408 10.33 -2.47 -9.74
C PRO A 408 11.30 -1.49 -9.08
N LEU A 409 12.07 -1.90 -8.05
CA LEU A 409 13.13 -1.07 -7.48
C LEU A 409 14.26 -0.84 -8.49
N LEU A 410 14.84 -1.90 -9.06
CA LEU A 410 15.96 -1.79 -10.01
C LEU A 410 15.53 -1.01 -11.26
N VAL A 411 14.41 -1.40 -11.87
CA VAL A 411 13.89 -0.74 -13.08
C VAL A 411 13.49 0.70 -12.76
N GLY A 412 12.85 0.94 -11.61
CA GLY A 412 12.42 2.26 -11.16
C GLY A 412 13.59 3.23 -10.95
N VAL A 413 14.71 2.78 -10.36
CA VAL A 413 15.91 3.61 -10.19
C VAL A 413 16.52 3.99 -11.55
N ILE A 414 16.66 3.02 -12.47
CA ILE A 414 17.17 3.26 -13.82
C ILE A 414 16.24 4.23 -14.58
N ALA A 415 14.93 3.99 -14.50
CA ALA A 415 13.90 4.84 -15.10
C ALA A 415 13.93 6.26 -14.53
N GLY A 416 14.08 6.38 -13.21
CA GLY A 416 14.18 7.65 -12.49
C GLY A 416 15.35 8.49 -13.00
N ALA A 417 16.53 7.91 -13.05
CA ALA A 417 17.72 8.57 -13.62
C ALA A 417 17.49 8.95 -15.09
N PHE A 418 16.96 8.03 -15.90
CA PHE A 418 16.69 8.29 -17.31
C PHE A 418 15.74 9.47 -17.54
N TYR A 419 14.57 9.48 -16.90
CA TYR A 419 13.60 10.56 -17.05
C TYR A 419 14.11 11.88 -16.45
N PHE A 420 14.74 11.84 -15.28
CA PHE A 420 15.26 13.04 -14.64
C PHE A 420 16.35 13.73 -15.48
N PHE A 421 17.23 12.98 -16.15
CA PHE A 421 18.34 13.57 -16.92
C PHE A 421 18.05 13.75 -18.42
N ARG A 422 17.18 12.91 -19.02
CA ARG A 422 16.98 12.89 -20.49
C ARG A 422 15.60 13.34 -20.96
N LYS A 423 14.55 13.26 -20.14
CA LYS A 423 13.16 13.54 -20.58
C LYS A 423 12.32 14.15 -19.46
N ARG A 424 12.28 15.49 -19.45
CA ARG A 424 11.72 16.32 -18.37
C ARG A 424 10.31 16.87 -18.64
N ASP A 425 9.46 16.12 -19.34
CA ASP A 425 8.05 16.52 -19.43
C ASP A 425 7.35 16.38 -18.07
N HIS A 426 6.26 17.11 -17.85
CA HIS A 426 5.59 17.15 -16.54
C HIS A 426 5.13 15.77 -16.05
N PHE A 427 4.72 14.88 -16.95
CA PHE A 427 4.27 13.54 -16.57
C PHE A 427 5.44 12.64 -16.20
N SER A 428 6.53 12.67 -16.98
CA SER A 428 7.74 11.92 -16.65
C SER A 428 8.35 12.40 -15.32
N LEU A 429 8.39 13.71 -15.06
CA LEU A 429 8.85 14.26 -13.78
C LEU A 429 7.96 13.86 -12.61
N PHE A 430 6.63 13.81 -12.80
CA PHE A 430 5.71 13.27 -11.78
C PHE A 430 6.02 11.82 -11.44
N LEU A 431 6.27 10.97 -12.45
CA LEU A 431 6.59 9.56 -12.22
C LEU A 431 7.93 9.34 -11.53
N VAL A 432 8.86 10.30 -11.60
CA VAL A 432 10.09 10.28 -10.77
C VAL A 432 9.80 10.81 -9.36
N TYR A 433 9.06 11.91 -9.27
CA TYR A 433 8.69 12.57 -8.02
C TYR A 433 7.88 11.65 -7.10
N TRP A 434 6.88 10.97 -7.64
CA TRP A 434 5.90 10.20 -6.87
C TRP A 434 6.54 9.07 -6.05
N PRO A 435 7.34 8.15 -6.61
CA PRO A 435 8.02 7.13 -5.81
C PRO A 435 9.07 7.75 -4.88
N ALA A 436 9.81 8.78 -5.31
CA ALA A 436 10.84 9.39 -4.47
C ALA A 436 10.27 10.04 -3.21
N VAL A 437 9.21 10.84 -3.34
CA VAL A 437 8.55 11.49 -2.21
C VAL A 437 7.79 10.48 -1.36
N THR A 438 7.12 9.51 -1.95
CA THR A 438 6.43 8.46 -1.19
C THR A 438 7.44 7.67 -0.35
N PHE A 439 8.55 7.23 -0.95
CA PHE A 439 9.61 6.52 -0.23
C PHE A 439 10.18 7.38 0.92
N ALA A 440 10.46 8.66 0.69
CA ALA A 440 10.96 9.57 1.72
C ALA A 440 9.95 9.76 2.86
N LEU A 441 8.67 10.00 2.56
CA LEU A 441 7.63 10.21 3.57
C LEU A 441 7.45 8.99 4.47
N TYR A 442 7.37 7.79 3.91
CA TYR A 442 7.26 6.56 4.70
C TYR A 442 8.54 6.23 5.48
N THR A 443 9.71 6.62 4.96
CA THR A 443 10.99 6.47 5.69
C THR A 443 11.10 7.43 6.88
N ILE A 444 10.56 8.65 6.75
CA ILE A 444 10.59 9.68 7.80
C ILE A 444 9.48 9.42 8.84
N ALA A 445 8.31 8.95 8.42
CA ALA A 445 7.21 8.60 9.32
C ALA A 445 7.69 7.63 10.42
N SER A 446 7.25 7.85 11.66
CA SER A 446 7.77 7.07 12.78
C SER A 446 7.32 5.61 12.73
N GLU A 447 6.04 5.37 12.44
CA GLU A 447 5.49 4.05 12.16
C GLU A 447 6.05 3.49 10.85
N LYS A 448 6.72 2.34 10.93
CA LYS A 448 7.20 1.61 9.75
C LYS A 448 6.82 0.15 9.91
N MET A 449 6.15 -0.39 8.91
CA MET A 449 5.57 -1.71 8.96
C MET A 449 5.51 -2.31 7.54
N PRO A 450 5.54 -3.65 7.39
CA PRO A 450 5.61 -4.25 6.07
C PRO A 450 4.44 -3.89 5.15
N TRP A 451 3.22 -3.74 5.69
CA TRP A 451 2.03 -3.41 4.90
C TRP A 451 2.10 -2.04 4.22
N LEU A 452 2.87 -1.10 4.76
CA LEU A 452 3.07 0.21 4.15
C LEU A 452 3.92 0.14 2.86
N LEU A 453 4.63 -0.98 2.64
CA LEU A 453 5.38 -1.25 1.40
C LEU A 453 4.48 -1.17 0.16
N VAL A 454 3.18 -1.48 0.29
CA VAL A 454 2.19 -1.34 -0.79
C VAL A 454 2.19 0.08 -1.37
N ASN A 455 2.21 1.10 -0.51
CA ASN A 455 2.18 2.50 -0.91
C ASN A 455 3.48 2.94 -1.60
N ILE A 456 4.62 2.38 -1.18
CA ILE A 456 5.94 2.65 -1.77
C ILE A 456 6.07 1.95 -3.14
N THR A 457 5.53 0.75 -3.26
CA THR A 457 5.72 -0.13 -4.42
C THR A 457 4.87 0.29 -5.61
N LEU A 458 3.61 0.70 -5.38
CA LEU A 458 2.70 1.15 -6.43
C LEU A 458 3.32 2.20 -7.38
N PRO A 459 3.88 3.34 -6.91
CA PRO A 459 4.48 4.32 -7.80
C PRO A 459 5.72 3.81 -8.52
N LEU A 460 6.54 2.95 -7.88
CA LEU A 460 7.69 2.29 -8.52
C LEU A 460 7.25 1.39 -9.67
N ILE A 461 6.16 0.63 -9.50
CA ILE A 461 5.59 -0.22 -10.55
C ILE A 461 5.08 0.62 -11.73
N VAL A 462 4.39 1.73 -11.49
CA VAL A 462 3.89 2.60 -12.57
C VAL A 462 5.05 3.23 -13.35
N LEU A 463 6.08 3.73 -12.66
CA LEU A 463 7.30 4.25 -13.26
C LEU A 463 8.01 3.18 -14.11
N SER A 464 8.18 1.98 -13.54
CA SER A 464 8.84 0.85 -14.20
C SER A 464 8.10 0.40 -15.45
N GLY A 465 6.76 0.27 -15.37
CA GLY A 465 5.94 -0.15 -16.51
C GLY A 465 6.03 0.82 -17.69
N LYS A 466 5.96 2.13 -17.43
CA LYS A 466 6.17 3.15 -18.47
C LYS A 466 7.56 3.04 -19.10
N PHE A 467 8.59 2.92 -18.27
CA PHE A 467 9.96 2.84 -18.77
C PHE A 467 10.19 1.58 -19.61
N MET A 468 9.69 0.43 -19.18
CA MET A 468 9.78 -0.80 -19.97
C MET A 468 9.08 -0.67 -21.32
N ALA A 469 7.95 0.03 -21.39
CA ALA A 469 7.32 0.33 -22.67
C ALA A 469 8.19 1.22 -23.56
N ASP A 470 8.70 2.33 -23.02
CA ASP A 470 9.60 3.24 -23.75
C ASP A 470 10.86 2.52 -24.26
N ILE A 471 11.36 1.48 -23.54
CA ILE A 471 12.50 0.65 -23.97
C ILE A 471 12.07 -0.34 -25.07
N VAL A 472 11.00 -1.11 -24.85
CA VAL A 472 10.55 -2.15 -25.79
C VAL A 472 10.11 -1.55 -27.13
N GLU A 473 9.48 -0.37 -27.12
CA GLU A 473 9.05 0.32 -28.34
C GLU A 473 10.21 0.85 -29.18
N ARG A 474 11.40 1.05 -28.58
CA ARG A 474 12.63 1.44 -29.31
C ARG A 474 13.33 0.27 -29.98
N ILE A 475 12.95 -0.97 -29.66
CA ILE A 475 13.63 -2.17 -30.14
C ILE A 475 13.11 -2.52 -31.55
N GLU A 476 14.00 -2.50 -32.54
CA GLU A 476 13.70 -2.99 -33.90
C GLU A 476 13.78 -4.52 -33.98
N TRP A 477 12.68 -5.19 -33.66
CA TRP A 477 12.59 -6.66 -33.57
C TRP A 477 13.08 -7.41 -34.83
N ARG A 478 12.82 -6.88 -36.03
CA ARG A 478 13.28 -7.48 -37.30
C ARG A 478 14.80 -7.50 -37.41
N SER A 479 15.46 -6.39 -37.04
CA SER A 479 16.92 -6.28 -37.02
C SER A 479 17.54 -7.20 -35.96
N LEU A 480 16.87 -7.35 -34.80
CA LEU A 480 17.32 -8.25 -33.73
C LEU A 480 17.43 -9.71 -34.16
N THR A 481 16.39 -10.22 -34.82
CA THR A 481 16.35 -11.63 -35.25
C THR A 481 17.48 -11.95 -36.23
N ARG A 482 17.81 -11.01 -37.12
CA ARG A 482 18.88 -11.17 -38.12
C ARG A 482 20.29 -11.06 -37.52
N ASN A 483 20.45 -10.28 -36.45
CA ASN A 483 21.75 -9.96 -35.85
C ASN A 483 22.07 -10.77 -34.59
N GLY A 484 21.27 -11.79 -34.26
CA GLY A 484 21.50 -12.65 -33.07
C GLY A 484 21.06 -12.02 -31.74
N GLY A 485 20.28 -10.93 -31.75
CA GLY A 485 19.86 -10.25 -30.53
C GLY A 485 18.89 -11.03 -29.66
N LEU A 486 18.14 -11.99 -30.21
CA LEU A 486 17.31 -12.90 -29.40
C LEU A 486 18.17 -13.77 -28.47
N LEU A 487 19.39 -14.14 -28.90
CA LEU A 487 20.32 -14.89 -28.06
C LEU A 487 20.77 -14.08 -26.85
N VAL A 488 20.83 -12.74 -26.95
CA VAL A 488 21.20 -11.87 -25.83
C VAL A 488 20.17 -11.95 -24.69
N ILE A 489 18.88 -12.03 -25.03
CA ILE A 489 17.79 -12.16 -24.03
C ILE A 489 17.99 -13.42 -23.19
N ALA A 490 18.35 -14.55 -23.82
CA ALA A 490 18.60 -15.82 -23.13
C ALA A 490 20.00 -15.88 -22.48
N ALA A 491 21.00 -15.26 -23.10
CA ALA A 491 22.38 -15.28 -22.63
C ALA A 491 22.56 -14.45 -21.34
N VAL A 492 21.81 -13.37 -21.15
CA VAL A 492 21.93 -12.54 -19.93
C VAL A 492 21.59 -13.32 -18.65
N PRO A 493 20.44 -14.00 -18.53
CA PRO A 493 20.15 -14.85 -17.37
C PRO A 493 21.22 -15.93 -17.14
N ILE A 494 21.66 -16.61 -18.21
CA ILE A 494 22.71 -17.64 -18.12
C ILE A 494 24.03 -17.03 -17.62
N PHE A 495 24.42 -15.87 -18.16
CA PHE A 495 25.63 -15.17 -17.74
C PHE A 495 25.59 -14.80 -16.26
N VAL A 496 24.46 -14.28 -15.77
CA VAL A 496 24.28 -13.93 -14.36
C VAL A 496 24.35 -15.19 -13.48
N LEU A 497 23.71 -16.29 -13.88
CA LEU A 497 23.75 -17.56 -13.14
C LEU A 497 25.16 -18.16 -13.08
N LEU A 498 25.91 -18.14 -14.20
CA LEU A 498 27.28 -18.64 -14.24
C LEU A 498 28.23 -17.74 -13.43
N LEU A 499 28.02 -16.42 -13.48
CA LEU A 499 28.78 -15.47 -12.67
C LEU A 499 28.51 -15.69 -11.18
N TRP A 500 27.25 -15.93 -10.81
CA TRP A 500 26.86 -16.31 -9.47
C TRP A 500 27.55 -17.61 -9.02
N GLN A 501 27.48 -18.66 -9.83
CA GLN A 501 28.14 -19.95 -9.54
C GLN A 501 29.65 -19.80 -9.37
N LEU A 502 30.30 -18.96 -10.19
CA LEU A 502 31.73 -18.69 -10.06
C LEU A 502 32.06 -17.93 -8.77
N ALA A 503 31.29 -16.88 -8.45
CA ALA A 503 31.51 -16.05 -7.27
C ALA A 503 31.31 -16.82 -5.94
N PHE A 504 30.37 -17.76 -5.93
CA PHE A 504 30.03 -18.57 -4.75
C PHE A 504 30.52 -20.01 -4.85
N PHE A 505 31.48 -20.32 -5.72
CA PHE A 505 32.04 -21.65 -5.86
C PHE A 505 32.69 -22.16 -4.56
N GLU A 506 32.19 -23.27 -4.02
CA GLU A 506 32.73 -23.91 -2.82
C GLU A 506 33.72 -25.02 -3.18
N PRO A 507 34.96 -24.97 -2.66
CA PRO A 507 35.92 -26.04 -2.85
C PRO A 507 35.38 -27.36 -2.31
N THR A 508 35.46 -28.39 -3.13
CA THR A 508 35.11 -29.78 -2.78
C THR A 508 36.35 -30.51 -2.23
N GLN A 509 36.17 -31.73 -1.71
CA GLN A 509 37.30 -32.58 -1.28
C GLN A 509 38.25 -32.97 -2.44
N ARG A 510 37.87 -32.77 -3.71
CA ARG A 510 38.66 -33.15 -4.89
C ARG A 510 39.42 -31.94 -5.46
N ASN A 511 40.74 -31.91 -5.24
CA ASN A 511 41.62 -30.81 -5.67
C ASN A 511 41.53 -30.46 -7.17
N VAL A 512 41.34 -31.46 -8.05
CA VAL A 512 41.23 -31.20 -9.50
C VAL A 512 39.98 -30.38 -9.85
N ILE A 513 38.84 -30.67 -9.21
CA ILE A 513 37.58 -29.95 -9.45
C ILE A 513 37.69 -28.49 -9.01
N ASN A 514 38.40 -28.24 -7.90
CA ASN A 514 38.58 -26.91 -7.32
C ASN A 514 39.37 -25.95 -8.22
N ILE A 515 40.12 -26.49 -9.19
CA ILE A 515 40.89 -25.72 -10.16
C ILE A 515 40.17 -25.71 -11.51
N VAL A 516 39.77 -26.88 -12.00
CA VAL A 516 39.23 -27.02 -13.35
C VAL A 516 37.86 -26.36 -13.50
N LEU A 517 36.96 -26.51 -12.52
CA LEU A 517 35.59 -25.98 -12.67
C LEU A 517 35.55 -24.44 -12.65
N PRO A 518 36.21 -23.72 -11.72
CA PRO A 518 36.26 -22.26 -11.77
C PRO A 518 36.92 -21.73 -13.04
N LEU A 519 38.00 -22.37 -13.52
CA LEU A 519 38.65 -21.98 -14.77
C LEU A 519 37.73 -22.19 -15.98
N ALA A 520 37.00 -23.30 -16.03
CA ALA A 520 36.03 -23.57 -17.07
C ALA A 520 34.89 -22.55 -17.05
N LEU A 521 34.32 -22.24 -15.87
CA LEU A 521 33.30 -21.21 -15.70
C LEU A 521 33.82 -19.83 -16.14
N ALA A 522 35.03 -19.45 -15.73
CA ALA A 522 35.65 -18.19 -16.15
C ALA A 522 35.88 -18.13 -17.67
N ALA A 523 36.34 -19.22 -18.29
CA ALA A 523 36.52 -19.29 -19.74
C ALA A 523 35.19 -19.15 -20.50
N VAL A 524 34.13 -19.80 -20.03
CA VAL A 524 32.78 -19.66 -20.60
C VAL A 524 32.26 -18.23 -20.45
N LEU A 525 32.39 -17.62 -19.27
CA LEU A 525 31.99 -16.23 -19.02
C LEU A 525 32.76 -15.26 -19.92
N LEU A 526 34.07 -15.44 -20.10
CA LEU A 526 34.88 -14.64 -21.03
C LEU A 526 34.40 -14.81 -22.48
N GLY A 527 34.11 -16.05 -22.91
CA GLY A 527 33.54 -16.33 -24.23
C GLY A 527 32.19 -15.67 -24.45
N MET A 528 31.30 -15.70 -23.45
CA MET A 528 30.01 -15.01 -23.48
C MET A 528 30.18 -13.48 -23.51
N ALA A 529 31.10 -12.92 -22.73
CA ALA A 529 31.39 -11.49 -22.73
C ALA A 529 31.96 -11.01 -24.07
N ALA A 530 32.89 -11.78 -24.66
CA ALA A 530 33.44 -11.49 -25.99
C ALA A 530 32.36 -11.58 -27.08
N SER A 531 31.50 -12.58 -27.01
CA SER A 531 30.34 -12.74 -27.91
C SER A 531 29.35 -11.58 -27.75
N GLY A 532 29.04 -11.20 -26.51
CA GLY A 532 28.20 -10.05 -26.19
C GLY A 532 28.77 -8.74 -26.74
N PHE A 533 30.08 -8.51 -26.58
CA PHE A 533 30.77 -7.35 -27.15
C PHE A 533 30.74 -7.32 -28.68
N TYR A 534 30.95 -8.48 -29.32
CA TYR A 534 30.84 -8.62 -30.77
C TYR A 534 29.43 -8.27 -31.28
N VAL A 535 28.41 -8.83 -30.62
CA VAL A 535 26.99 -8.54 -30.92
C VAL A 535 26.68 -7.06 -30.68
N ALA A 536 27.14 -6.47 -29.58
CA ALA A 536 26.96 -5.06 -29.26
C ALA A 536 27.57 -4.12 -30.31
N ARG A 537 28.73 -4.47 -30.89
CA ARG A 537 29.30 -3.71 -32.02
C ARG A 537 28.49 -3.84 -33.30
N ARG A 538 27.86 -4.98 -33.56
CA ARG A 538 27.01 -5.19 -34.74
C ARG A 538 25.67 -4.48 -34.67
N MET A 539 24.97 -4.55 -33.53
CA MET A 539 23.63 -3.95 -33.37
C MET A 539 23.64 -2.53 -32.77
N GLY A 540 24.78 -2.08 -32.27
CA GLY A 540 24.91 -0.83 -31.53
C GLY A 540 24.69 -1.01 -30.02
N GLN A 541 25.46 -0.24 -29.23
CA GLN A 541 25.47 -0.37 -27.77
C GLN A 541 24.13 -0.05 -27.11
N GLN A 542 23.37 0.90 -27.65
CA GLN A 542 22.07 1.28 -27.10
C GLN A 542 21.03 0.16 -27.29
N ALA A 543 20.99 -0.44 -28.48
CA ALA A 543 20.10 -1.57 -28.77
C ALA A 543 20.49 -2.80 -27.94
N PHE A 544 21.79 -3.11 -27.85
CA PHE A 544 22.29 -4.18 -27.00
C PHE A 544 21.91 -3.98 -25.53
N GLY A 545 22.11 -2.77 -24.99
CA GLY A 545 21.75 -2.45 -23.61
C GLY A 545 20.24 -2.59 -23.34
N ALA A 546 19.39 -2.15 -24.27
CA ALA A 546 17.94 -2.31 -24.18
C ALA A 546 17.54 -3.80 -24.16
N VAL A 547 18.11 -4.61 -25.03
CA VAL A 547 17.83 -6.06 -25.11
C VAL A 547 18.36 -6.80 -23.88
N ALA A 548 19.56 -6.44 -23.41
CA ALA A 548 20.13 -7.01 -22.20
C ALA A 548 19.28 -6.69 -20.97
N LEU A 549 18.77 -5.45 -20.87
CA LEU A 549 17.82 -5.06 -19.83
C LEU A 549 16.53 -5.88 -19.90
N VAL A 550 15.98 -6.13 -21.09
CA VAL A 550 14.80 -7.00 -21.25
C VAL A 550 15.09 -8.43 -20.76
N GLY A 551 16.25 -8.99 -21.08
CA GLY A 551 16.68 -10.31 -20.58
C GLY A 551 16.81 -10.34 -19.05
N LEU A 552 17.42 -9.31 -18.45
CA LEU A 552 17.53 -9.18 -17.01
C LEU A 552 16.16 -9.04 -16.32
N VAL A 553 15.28 -8.21 -16.88
CA VAL A 553 13.91 -8.02 -16.37
C VAL A 553 13.10 -9.30 -16.48
N ALA A 554 13.25 -10.09 -17.54
CA ALA A 554 12.60 -11.38 -17.68
C ALA A 554 13.04 -12.37 -16.58
N MET A 555 14.34 -12.45 -16.29
CA MET A 555 14.87 -13.26 -15.18
C MET A 555 14.30 -12.81 -13.83
N LEU A 556 14.36 -11.51 -13.55
CA LEU A 556 13.84 -10.95 -12.30
C LEU A 556 12.33 -11.10 -12.17
N ALA A 557 11.57 -11.06 -13.26
CA ALA A 557 10.12 -11.30 -13.25
C ALA A 557 9.79 -12.75 -12.85
N VAL A 558 10.54 -13.75 -13.35
CA VAL A 558 10.39 -15.15 -12.93
C VAL A 558 10.67 -15.29 -11.43
N LEU A 559 11.75 -14.67 -10.95
CA LEU A 559 12.07 -14.66 -9.52
C LEU A 559 10.96 -13.95 -8.72
N THR A 560 10.40 -12.86 -9.23
CA THR A 560 9.36 -12.07 -8.55
C THR A 560 8.10 -12.90 -8.35
N VAL A 561 7.69 -13.66 -9.37
CA VAL A 561 6.58 -14.63 -9.27
C VAL A 561 6.88 -15.69 -8.20
N ARG A 562 8.11 -16.25 -8.20
CA ARG A 562 8.52 -17.23 -7.18
C ARG A 562 8.50 -16.63 -5.77
N THR A 563 9.06 -15.43 -5.58
CA THR A 563 9.06 -14.72 -4.29
C THR A 563 7.63 -14.47 -3.81
N GLY A 564 6.73 -14.02 -4.69
CA GLY A 564 5.33 -13.80 -4.37
C GLY A 564 4.61 -15.09 -3.99
N TRP A 565 4.92 -16.19 -4.69
CA TRP A 565 4.37 -17.51 -4.39
C TRP A 565 4.79 -18.02 -3.00
N ILE A 566 6.10 -17.97 -2.71
CA ILE A 566 6.64 -18.40 -1.41
C ILE A 566 6.02 -17.56 -0.29
N ALA A 567 6.03 -16.22 -0.42
CA ALA A 567 5.54 -15.33 0.63
C ALA A 567 4.01 -15.43 0.85
N SER A 568 3.22 -15.71 -0.19
CA SER A 568 1.75 -15.66 -0.10
C SER A 568 1.09 -17.02 0.14
N TYR A 569 1.71 -18.13 -0.25
CA TYR A 569 1.11 -19.47 -0.17
C TYR A 569 1.94 -20.48 0.62
N GLN A 570 3.28 -20.39 0.61
CA GLN A 570 4.09 -21.35 1.37
C GLN A 570 4.32 -20.87 2.80
N ASN A 571 4.69 -19.60 2.95
CA ASN A 571 5.02 -18.98 4.24
C ASN A 571 3.98 -17.92 4.63
N GLY A 572 2.74 -18.07 4.17
CA GLY A 572 1.69 -17.04 4.27
C GLY A 572 1.41 -16.53 5.67
N ASP A 573 1.61 -17.37 6.69
CA ASP A 573 1.55 -17.04 8.11
C ASP A 573 2.84 -17.34 8.89
N THR A 574 3.90 -17.78 8.21
CA THR A 574 5.14 -18.20 8.86
C THR A 574 6.16 -17.05 8.81
N PRO A 575 6.63 -16.56 9.97
CA PRO A 575 7.48 -15.37 10.06
C PRO A 575 8.96 -15.64 9.72
N VAL A 576 9.23 -16.58 8.81
CA VAL A 576 10.51 -16.65 8.07
C VAL A 576 10.57 -15.60 6.97
N GLU A 577 9.42 -15.05 6.60
CA GLU A 577 9.27 -13.93 5.68
C GLU A 577 9.27 -12.61 6.46
N MET A 578 10.18 -11.69 6.17
CA MET A 578 10.18 -10.34 6.76
C MET A 578 8.89 -9.54 6.48
N ILE A 579 8.14 -9.86 5.42
CA ILE A 579 6.81 -9.25 5.18
C ILE A 579 5.76 -9.68 6.22
N VAL A 580 5.99 -10.81 6.88
CA VAL A 580 5.22 -11.33 8.03
C VAL A 580 5.89 -10.84 9.31
N TYR A 581 5.61 -9.58 9.67
CA TYR A 581 6.21 -8.97 10.87
C TYR A 581 5.81 -9.69 12.15
N THR A 582 4.52 -9.89 12.37
CA THR A 582 3.92 -10.64 13.48
C THR A 582 2.70 -11.34 12.91
N GLN A 583 2.37 -12.54 13.41
CA GLN A 583 1.24 -13.29 12.93
C GLN A 583 0.70 -14.26 14.00
N THR A 584 -0.57 -14.61 13.91
CA THR A 584 -1.14 -15.74 14.67
C THR A 584 -0.56 -17.04 14.13
N SER A 585 -0.13 -17.93 15.02
CA SER A 585 0.44 -19.20 14.58
C SER A 585 -0.62 -20.22 14.11
N PRO A 586 -0.27 -21.15 13.20
CA PRO A 586 -1.15 -22.28 12.83
C PRO A 586 -1.54 -23.21 13.99
N ASP A 587 -0.84 -23.14 15.14
CA ASP A 587 -1.23 -23.93 16.33
C ASP A 587 -2.61 -23.52 16.84
N ILE A 588 -3.01 -22.25 16.63
CA ILE A 588 -4.32 -21.73 17.03
C ILE A 588 -5.43 -22.37 16.21
N THR A 589 -5.27 -22.48 14.89
CA THR A 589 -6.25 -23.15 14.03
C THR A 589 -6.31 -24.66 14.31
N ARG A 590 -5.16 -25.31 14.58
CA ARG A 590 -5.15 -26.72 15.01
C ARG A 590 -5.88 -26.95 16.34
N LEU A 591 -5.72 -26.03 17.29
CA LEU A 591 -6.44 -26.11 18.56
C LEU A 591 -7.94 -25.83 18.36
N LEU A 592 -8.29 -24.91 17.47
CA LEU A 592 -9.69 -24.63 17.11
C LEU A 592 -10.38 -25.89 16.57
N ASP A 593 -9.75 -26.64 15.66
CA ASP A 593 -10.29 -27.91 15.16
C ASP A 593 -10.60 -28.90 16.30
N THR A 594 -9.76 -28.92 17.34
CA THR A 594 -9.96 -29.76 18.54
C THR A 594 -11.11 -29.23 19.41
N ILE A 595 -11.21 -27.91 19.59
CA ILE A 595 -12.28 -27.25 20.34
C ILE A 595 -13.63 -27.55 19.68
N GLU A 596 -13.74 -27.36 18.36
CA GLU A 596 -14.95 -27.61 17.58
C GLU A 596 -15.36 -29.10 17.62
N ALA A 597 -14.41 -30.02 17.45
CA ALA A 597 -14.68 -31.46 17.50
C ALA A 597 -15.19 -31.95 18.86
N THR A 598 -14.87 -31.25 19.94
CA THR A 598 -15.27 -31.61 21.32
C THR A 598 -16.56 -30.91 21.78
N GLY A 599 -17.06 -29.93 21.01
CA GLY A 599 -18.22 -29.11 21.40
C GLY A 599 -17.92 -28.13 22.53
N ALA A 600 -16.63 -27.83 22.78
CA ALA A 600 -16.19 -26.85 23.76
C ALA A 600 -16.39 -25.42 23.23
N GLY A 601 -16.86 -24.53 24.10
CA GLY A 601 -17.33 -23.20 23.73
C GLY A 601 -18.85 -23.12 23.48
N ASP A 602 -19.44 -24.19 22.95
CA ASP A 602 -20.90 -24.30 22.76
C ASP A 602 -21.55 -25.03 23.96
N THR A 603 -21.47 -26.36 23.95
CA THR A 603 -22.11 -27.23 24.94
C THR A 603 -21.31 -27.39 26.22
N ILE A 604 -19.98 -27.25 26.14
CA ILE A 604 -19.04 -27.46 27.24
C ILE A 604 -18.28 -26.15 27.49
N PRO A 605 -18.04 -25.73 28.74
CA PRO A 605 -17.29 -24.51 29.01
C PRO A 605 -15.85 -24.57 28.50
N LEU A 606 -15.40 -23.48 27.87
CA LEU A 606 -14.02 -23.26 27.44
C LEU A 606 -13.46 -22.03 28.16
N THR A 607 -12.23 -22.12 28.65
CA THR A 607 -11.58 -20.97 29.31
C THR A 607 -10.28 -20.59 28.61
N ILE A 608 -10.14 -19.31 28.26
CA ILE A 608 -8.98 -18.76 27.57
C ILE A 608 -8.44 -17.57 28.35
N ASP A 609 -7.22 -17.69 28.85
CA ASP A 609 -6.51 -16.62 29.53
C ASP A 609 -6.29 -15.43 28.57
N GLN A 610 -6.86 -14.27 28.90
CA GLN A 610 -6.71 -13.03 28.13
C GLN A 610 -5.54 -12.15 28.59
N THR A 611 -4.69 -12.63 29.49
CA THR A 611 -3.46 -11.92 29.91
C THR A 611 -2.70 -11.41 28.69
N SER A 612 -2.18 -10.18 28.76
CA SER A 612 -1.47 -9.53 27.65
C SER A 612 -2.28 -9.39 26.34
N GLY A 613 -3.61 -9.34 26.44
CA GLY A 613 -4.49 -9.12 25.28
C GLY A 613 -4.64 -10.35 24.38
N PHE A 614 -4.50 -11.55 24.96
CA PHE A 614 -4.59 -12.85 24.27
C PHE A 614 -5.98 -13.21 23.73
N THR A 615 -6.98 -12.36 23.98
CA THR A 615 -8.34 -12.48 23.45
C THR A 615 -8.39 -12.62 21.92
N TRP A 616 -7.42 -12.06 21.21
CA TRP A 616 -7.37 -12.08 19.75
C TRP A 616 -6.35 -13.12 19.25
N PRO A 617 -6.70 -14.04 18.34
CA PRO A 617 -7.88 -13.99 17.48
C PRO A 617 -9.09 -14.78 17.98
N TRP A 618 -9.06 -15.35 19.19
CA TRP A 618 -10.12 -16.20 19.72
C TRP A 618 -11.51 -15.57 19.67
N ALA A 619 -11.64 -14.27 19.94
CA ALA A 619 -12.92 -13.57 19.88
C ALA A 619 -13.56 -13.58 18.48
N TRP A 620 -12.76 -13.66 17.40
CA TRP A 620 -13.31 -13.86 16.06
C TRP A 620 -13.76 -15.31 15.86
N TYR A 621 -12.89 -16.27 16.17
CA TYR A 621 -13.17 -17.68 15.92
C TYR A 621 -14.34 -18.21 16.74
N LEU A 622 -14.44 -17.78 18.00
CA LEU A 622 -15.45 -18.21 18.95
C LEU A 622 -16.63 -17.22 19.06
N ARG A 623 -16.82 -16.34 18.06
CA ARG A 623 -17.85 -15.27 18.10
C ARG A 623 -19.29 -15.77 18.25
N ASN A 624 -19.55 -16.99 17.80
CA ASN A 624 -20.87 -17.63 17.88
C ASN A 624 -21.04 -18.48 19.15
N GLU A 625 -19.96 -18.67 19.91
CA GLU A 625 -19.91 -19.54 21.07
C GLU A 625 -20.38 -18.80 22.33
N THR A 626 -21.22 -19.43 23.13
CA THR A 626 -21.86 -18.77 24.29
C THR A 626 -21.25 -19.16 25.63
N ASN A 627 -20.44 -20.22 25.67
CA ASN A 627 -19.84 -20.82 26.86
C ASN A 627 -18.31 -20.70 26.87
N VAL A 628 -17.81 -19.53 26.45
CA VAL A 628 -16.38 -19.18 26.45
C VAL A 628 -16.11 -18.10 27.48
N ASN A 629 -15.17 -18.37 28.38
CA ASN A 629 -14.72 -17.44 29.40
C ASN A 629 -13.34 -16.89 29.05
N PHE A 630 -13.19 -15.57 29.15
CA PHE A 630 -11.91 -14.87 28.98
C PHE A 630 -11.41 -14.27 30.31
N PRO A 631 -10.98 -15.06 31.31
CA PRO A 631 -10.42 -14.51 32.54
C PRO A 631 -9.03 -13.91 32.29
N SER A 632 -8.70 -12.84 33.02
CA SER A 632 -7.33 -12.33 33.08
C SER A 632 -6.67 -12.88 34.34
N TYR A 633 -5.66 -13.73 34.18
CA TYR A 633 -4.97 -14.34 35.31
C TYR A 633 -3.78 -13.48 35.77
N SER A 634 -3.58 -13.40 37.08
CA SER A 634 -2.40 -12.75 37.67
C SER A 634 -1.99 -13.45 38.97
N GLY A 635 -0.76 -13.96 39.02
CA GLY A 635 -0.22 -14.63 40.21
C GLY A 635 -0.68 -16.08 40.41
N SER A 636 -0.39 -16.64 41.59
CA SER A 636 -0.42 -18.09 41.85
C SER A 636 -1.78 -18.68 42.27
N SER A 637 -2.78 -17.86 42.59
CA SER A 637 -4.05 -18.34 43.17
C SER A 637 -5.21 -18.53 42.18
N VAL A 638 -5.03 -18.19 40.89
CA VAL A 638 -6.17 -17.94 39.99
C VAL A 638 -6.50 -19.10 39.02
N VAL A 639 -5.73 -20.19 38.99
CA VAL A 639 -5.95 -21.32 38.04
C VAL A 639 -6.39 -22.62 38.74
N SER A 640 -6.75 -22.59 40.03
CA SER A 640 -7.05 -23.83 40.79
C SER A 640 -8.42 -24.45 40.48
N ASN A 641 -9.39 -23.69 39.95
CA ASN A 641 -10.66 -24.24 39.49
C ASN A 641 -11.22 -23.44 38.30
N PRO A 642 -10.71 -23.68 37.09
CA PRO A 642 -11.12 -22.94 35.90
C PRO A 642 -12.54 -23.28 35.41
N GLY A 643 -13.19 -24.32 35.97
CA GLY A 643 -14.58 -24.66 35.65
C GLY A 643 -14.84 -25.12 34.22
N ALA A 644 -13.79 -25.44 33.46
CA ALA A 644 -13.83 -25.77 32.04
C ALA A 644 -12.91 -26.96 31.72
N PRO A 645 -13.37 -28.00 30.99
CA PRO A 645 -12.54 -29.15 30.63
C PRO A 645 -11.32 -28.81 29.75
N ILE A 646 -11.39 -27.72 28.99
CA ILE A 646 -10.27 -27.19 28.21
C ILE A 646 -9.93 -25.79 28.73
N VAL A 647 -8.64 -25.59 29.03
CA VAL A 647 -8.12 -24.31 29.53
C VAL A 647 -6.88 -23.94 28.77
N VAL A 648 -6.89 -22.75 28.16
CA VAL A 648 -5.72 -22.17 27.51
C VAL A 648 -5.15 -21.11 28.43
N VAL A 649 -3.91 -21.28 28.87
CA VAL A 649 -3.24 -20.38 29.82
C VAL A 649 -2.07 -19.68 29.13
N HIS A 650 -1.92 -18.38 29.39
CA HIS A 650 -0.78 -17.62 28.90
C HIS A 650 0.54 -18.13 29.50
N SER A 651 1.62 -18.17 28.72
CA SER A 651 2.96 -18.63 29.17
C SER A 651 3.45 -18.00 30.47
N GLN A 652 3.21 -16.70 30.69
CA GLN A 652 3.53 -16.01 31.96
C GLN A 652 2.88 -16.64 33.21
N ASN A 653 1.73 -17.31 33.05
CA ASN A 653 0.98 -17.94 34.12
C ASN A 653 1.18 -19.47 34.15
N GLN A 654 2.09 -20.02 33.34
CA GLN A 654 2.30 -21.46 33.20
C GLN A 654 2.68 -22.12 34.53
N ASP A 655 3.68 -21.60 35.25
CA ASP A 655 4.16 -22.22 36.50
C ASP A 655 3.03 -22.33 37.54
N ALA A 656 2.22 -21.27 37.64
CA ALA A 656 1.05 -21.24 38.52
C ALA A 656 -0.05 -22.22 38.07
N ALA A 657 -0.25 -22.38 36.76
CA ALA A 657 -1.21 -23.34 36.21
C ALA A 657 -0.74 -24.79 36.39
N ASP A 658 0.54 -25.08 36.17
CA ASP A 658 1.13 -26.41 36.35
C ASP A 658 1.04 -26.87 37.81
N GLU A 659 1.18 -25.95 38.78
CA GLU A 659 0.96 -26.24 40.21
C GLU A 659 -0.54 -26.37 40.54
N GLY A 660 -1.36 -25.41 40.10
CA GLY A 660 -2.78 -25.33 40.45
C GLY A 660 -3.67 -26.40 39.82
N LEU A 661 -3.32 -26.90 38.63
CA LEU A 661 -4.08 -27.91 37.89
C LEU A 661 -3.54 -29.34 38.08
N ARG A 662 -2.48 -29.51 38.88
CA ARG A 662 -1.79 -30.78 39.05
C ARG A 662 -2.73 -31.88 39.56
N GLY A 663 -2.75 -33.01 38.85
CA GLY A 663 -3.56 -34.17 39.23
C GLY A 663 -5.03 -34.07 38.84
N ILE A 664 -5.49 -32.93 38.30
CA ILE A 664 -6.85 -32.73 37.78
C ILE A 664 -6.83 -32.61 36.25
N TYR A 665 -5.79 -31.97 35.69
CA TYR A 665 -5.58 -31.82 34.26
C TYR A 665 -4.33 -32.58 33.80
N THR A 666 -4.19 -32.70 32.49
CA THR A 666 -2.96 -33.16 31.82
C THR A 666 -1.86 -32.11 31.99
N LYS A 667 -0.62 -32.50 31.71
CA LYS A 667 0.47 -31.54 31.63
C LYS A 667 0.18 -30.54 30.50
N GLY A 668 0.46 -29.25 30.74
CA GLY A 668 0.26 -28.21 29.73
C GLY A 668 1.04 -28.51 28.45
N GLU A 669 0.34 -28.54 27.33
CA GLU A 669 0.95 -28.69 26.01
C GLU A 669 1.21 -27.30 25.41
N ARG A 670 2.46 -27.02 25.04
CA ARG A 670 2.88 -25.72 24.52
C ARG A 670 2.28 -25.50 23.14
N ILE A 671 1.65 -24.35 22.96
CA ILE A 671 1.16 -23.85 21.68
C ILE A 671 1.72 -22.45 21.44
N ARG A 672 2.17 -22.17 20.22
CA ARG A 672 2.54 -20.81 19.84
C ARG A 672 1.25 -20.04 19.57
N HIS A 673 1.05 -18.93 20.26
CA HIS A 673 -0.13 -18.10 20.01
C HIS A 673 0.15 -17.09 18.91
N ARG A 674 1.19 -16.27 19.12
CA ARG A 674 1.73 -15.33 18.14
C ARG A 674 3.19 -15.64 17.89
N TRP A 675 3.65 -15.34 16.68
CA TRP A 675 5.06 -15.45 16.31
C TRP A 675 5.47 -14.33 15.35
N TRP A 676 6.76 -13.99 15.34
CA TRP A 676 7.27 -12.85 14.59
C TRP A 676 8.68 -13.04 14.05
N PHE A 677 8.99 -12.24 13.03
CA PHE A 677 10.26 -12.31 12.32
C PHE A 677 11.41 -11.88 13.26
N PRO A 678 12.57 -12.57 13.23
CA PRO A 678 13.72 -12.23 14.08
C PRO A 678 14.39 -10.92 13.63
N GLU A 679 13.93 -9.81 14.19
CA GLU A 679 14.36 -8.47 13.78
C GLU A 679 15.81 -8.14 14.13
N SER A 680 16.42 -8.89 15.06
CA SER A 680 17.84 -8.81 15.36
C SER A 680 18.72 -9.05 14.13
N THR A 681 18.18 -9.71 13.10
CA THR A 681 18.82 -9.97 11.80
C THR A 681 19.14 -8.69 11.02
N TYR A 682 18.35 -7.62 11.17
CA TYR A 682 18.57 -6.35 10.44
C TYR A 682 18.70 -5.12 11.33
N ARG A 683 18.12 -5.10 12.55
CA ARG A 683 18.11 -3.91 13.42
C ARG A 683 19.49 -3.45 13.90
N ASN A 684 20.47 -4.35 13.89
CA ASN A 684 21.82 -4.11 14.39
C ASN A 684 22.80 -3.65 13.30
N LEU A 685 22.30 -3.21 12.14
CA LEU A 685 23.11 -2.74 11.03
C LEU A 685 23.67 -1.34 11.33
N THR A 686 25.01 -1.23 11.30
CA THR A 686 25.74 0.04 11.39
C THR A 686 26.42 0.33 10.05
N PRO A 687 26.77 1.59 9.75
CA PRO A 687 27.52 1.91 8.52
C PRO A 687 28.80 1.08 8.36
N THR A 688 29.53 0.84 9.46
CA THR A 688 30.73 0.00 9.47
C THR A 688 30.41 -1.45 9.10
N LYS A 689 29.44 -2.08 9.78
CA LYS A 689 29.02 -3.46 9.46
C LYS A 689 28.51 -3.59 8.03
N PHE A 690 27.83 -2.56 7.53
CA PHE A 690 27.35 -2.54 6.14
C PHE A 690 28.52 -2.51 5.15
N VAL A 691 29.52 -1.65 5.36
CA VAL A 691 30.72 -1.60 4.52
C VAL A 691 31.52 -2.90 4.60
N GLU A 692 31.69 -3.47 5.80
CA GLU A 692 32.33 -4.78 5.98
C GLU A 692 31.59 -5.88 5.23
N ALA A 693 30.26 -5.92 5.34
CA ALA A 693 29.42 -6.91 4.65
C ALA A 693 29.51 -6.84 3.12
N ILE A 694 29.81 -5.67 2.54
CA ILE A 694 30.01 -5.52 1.07
C ILE A 694 31.26 -6.28 0.61
N PHE A 695 32.32 -6.34 1.42
CA PHE A 695 33.56 -7.00 1.07
C PHE A 695 33.68 -8.42 1.66
N ASP A 696 32.74 -8.84 2.49
CA ASP A 696 32.68 -10.18 3.08
C ASP A 696 31.86 -11.15 2.22
N ARG A 697 32.53 -12.17 1.68
CA ARG A 697 31.91 -13.22 0.87
C ARG A 697 30.85 -14.01 1.64
N GLU A 698 31.05 -14.25 2.95
CA GLU A 698 30.10 -15.01 3.75
C GLU A 698 28.80 -14.23 3.97
N SER A 699 28.89 -12.92 4.22
CA SER A 699 27.74 -12.03 4.31
C SER A 699 26.91 -12.00 3.03
N TRP A 700 27.54 -11.98 1.85
CA TRP A 700 26.82 -12.11 0.59
C TRP A 700 26.13 -13.47 0.42
N ARG A 701 26.81 -14.56 0.80
CA ARG A 701 26.23 -15.90 0.77
C ARG A 701 24.98 -15.98 1.64
N ARG A 702 25.07 -15.60 2.93
CA ARG A 702 23.92 -15.57 3.86
C ARG A 702 22.78 -14.71 3.35
N THR A 703 23.10 -13.53 2.80
CA THR A 703 22.08 -12.62 2.24
C THR A 703 21.36 -13.26 1.06
N MET A 704 22.09 -13.98 0.20
CA MET A 704 21.46 -14.65 -0.94
C MET A 704 20.69 -15.91 -0.56
N ASP A 705 21.21 -16.71 0.38
CA ASP A 705 20.50 -17.88 0.90
C ASP A 705 19.14 -17.46 1.49
N TYR A 706 19.10 -16.33 2.20
CA TYR A 706 17.85 -15.72 2.65
C TYR A 706 17.01 -15.16 1.48
N TRP A 707 17.61 -14.38 0.56
CA TRP A 707 16.90 -13.73 -0.55
C TRP A 707 16.27 -14.72 -1.53
N LEU A 708 16.93 -15.85 -1.81
CA LEU A 708 16.43 -16.92 -2.66
C LEU A 708 15.56 -17.90 -1.88
N ASN A 709 15.99 -18.39 -0.72
CA ASN A 709 15.38 -19.57 -0.10
C ASN A 709 14.80 -19.34 1.30
N ARG A 710 14.90 -18.11 1.85
CA ARG A 710 14.50 -17.78 3.22
C ARG A 710 15.23 -18.59 4.28
N GLU A 711 16.44 -19.06 3.96
CA GLU A 711 17.27 -19.85 4.87
C GLU A 711 17.93 -18.97 5.94
N GLY A 712 18.24 -19.57 7.09
CA GLY A 712 19.03 -18.95 8.16
C GLY A 712 18.23 -18.17 9.22
N VAL A 713 16.90 -18.13 9.17
CA VAL A 713 16.08 -17.39 10.16
C VAL A 713 15.12 -18.26 10.98
N SER A 714 14.79 -19.48 10.54
CA SER A 714 13.82 -20.39 11.15
C SER A 714 14.07 -20.71 12.62
N ASP A 715 15.34 -20.76 13.02
CA ASP A 715 15.76 -21.25 14.34
C ASP A 715 15.68 -20.15 15.41
N ARG A 716 15.39 -18.92 14.97
CA ARG A 716 15.44 -17.70 15.78
C ARG A 716 14.10 -16.97 15.85
N LEU A 717 13.02 -17.58 15.33
CA LEU A 717 11.68 -16.97 15.34
C LEU A 717 11.27 -16.63 16.78
N GLY A 718 10.76 -15.41 16.97
CA GLY A 718 10.15 -15.03 18.23
C GLY A 718 8.74 -15.61 18.31
N SER A 719 8.31 -15.99 19.51
CA SER A 719 6.93 -16.36 19.77
C SER A 719 6.46 -15.89 21.13
N GLU A 720 5.16 -15.69 21.22
CA GLU A 720 4.43 -15.59 22.47
C GLU A 720 3.57 -16.83 22.59
N ASP A 721 3.77 -17.57 23.68
CA ASP A 721 3.24 -18.91 23.82
C ASP A 721 2.07 -18.93 24.81
N SER A 722 1.25 -19.96 24.66
CA SER A 722 0.26 -20.39 25.63
C SER A 722 0.39 -21.89 25.85
N TYR A 723 -0.28 -22.40 26.88
CA TYR A 723 -0.33 -23.81 27.21
C TYR A 723 -1.78 -24.25 27.28
N VAL A 724 -2.10 -25.34 26.61
CA VAL A 724 -3.42 -25.95 26.68
C VAL A 724 -3.41 -27.09 27.68
N TYR A 725 -4.41 -27.10 28.56
CA TYR A 725 -4.64 -28.10 29.59
C TYR A 725 -5.99 -28.77 29.32
N PHE A 726 -6.00 -30.11 29.37
CA PHE A 726 -7.21 -30.91 29.25
C PHE A 726 -7.51 -31.60 30.58
N GLN A 727 -8.76 -31.57 31.02
CA GLN A 727 -9.17 -32.29 32.22
C GLN A 727 -8.89 -33.80 32.05
N GLN A 728 -8.40 -34.46 33.10
CA GLN A 728 -8.12 -35.90 33.02
C GLN A 728 -9.39 -36.68 32.63
N GLY A 729 -9.24 -37.60 31.66
CA GLY A 729 -10.35 -38.37 31.11
C GLY A 729 -11.11 -37.69 29.98
N PHE A 730 -10.78 -36.45 29.62
CA PHE A 730 -11.28 -35.79 28.42
C PHE A 730 -10.49 -36.26 27.18
N GLN A 731 -11.18 -36.46 26.04
CA GLN A 731 -10.53 -36.97 24.82
C GLN A 731 -9.48 -35.98 24.30
N GLN A 732 -8.28 -36.50 24.02
CA GLN A 732 -7.15 -35.74 23.47
C GLN A 732 -6.97 -36.10 22.00
N ASN A 733 -7.23 -35.16 21.09
CA ASN A 733 -6.85 -35.31 19.67
C ASN A 733 -5.78 -34.30 19.23
N PHE A 734 -5.27 -33.45 20.13
CA PHE A 734 -4.35 -32.36 19.79
C PHE A 734 -2.90 -32.85 19.58
N SER A 735 -2.42 -33.78 20.40
CA SER A 735 -1.03 -34.27 20.37
C SER A 735 -0.73 -35.38 19.34
N GLU A 736 -1.74 -35.85 18.59
CA GLU A 736 -1.59 -36.90 17.57
C GLU A 736 -1.35 -36.37 16.14
N GLN A 737 -1.33 -35.05 15.92
CA GLN A 737 -1.07 -34.46 14.60
C GLN A 737 0.34 -33.85 14.50
N PRO A 738 1.09 -34.13 13.41
CA PRO A 738 2.51 -33.81 13.26
C PRO A 738 2.86 -32.32 13.28
#